data_AF-G4YIX5-F1
#
_entry.id   AF-G4YIX5-F1
#
_cell.length_a   1.000
_cell.length_b   1.000
_cell.length_c   1.000
_cell.angle_alpha   90.00
_cell.angle_beta   90.00
_cell.angle_gamma   90.00
#
_symmetry.space_group_name_H-M   'P 1'
#
loop_
_entity.id
_entity.type
_entity.pdbx_description
1 polymer ?
#
loop_
_entity_poly.entity_id
_entity_poly.type
_entity_poly.pdbx_seq_one_letter_code
_entity_poly.pdbx_strand_id
1 'polypeptide(L)'
;MKLFCAIDGGAGPAFSVRADESDTVDDLKKAIKKEKTNDLKDIDADKLQLFLAKKADGGWLPDDDDLDRMLQNNVDTSKMEKLRASRNLEELFGTGASLGKNVVHVLVVVPKGGDVEHDRVDVPKGRAVDTTSCDDLLAFLESEMANKEEIVVNRNILGAESLQFRLVGREEAIKTAADCFNRIIEANRGTGSDRTHRPIPVCSGISGLGKTRMLEESGTILEEMKLDPKYVIRLIVPYYNGYKPIPVERSMPIEASFSWRLLYRFFLDNNCAFDFVTWFESRLPCNGSQLTFRNCIKIIERKLRQSVQVQRMQCIFVGIDEYQKIEKLRTSGANAGTSILRELVETIAHFLCTKSSSLVVLPMFAGTDLGVIAPDSIANSSYYVTKRLPMTLLTLGQVLTSVESNANFAGFLRHTQVYRHLFALGGVPRWVVDYLLGLKRCSEPDTITLKSIKMCFEGVWTTYVDAYTGLISTHQLVRLAAYAVSGRQVRHQDAFDKQFKWSKLRDSSICVLNPSSSTPRVCDVRVPYALLQSIASSDDMTSKAEIFFAAALSDIEELVDSELFVREPWQSWEMFGACFYAARINALLVLGHSTVTLGELLPGALMSDDTRRISVKLAPSRVFECAEKYGSSTPKVVSRKDHLAEKADWTSSGNIIVNGVGGAGVDIFFALKDALSENLIVFVDQRKRHFGKFQPKSAREYLRKLRKSRPAFLEKGTRLVGGVMNCVAPSNLEDYVVPSDCFLLTRDETERFHGTLAYHPACTPIVPMNSANKTALKSVLKGSEEHVDKAAEEILRKRMEPSGGFIDYKAMRSHFKVMKLDVEVDTEYAVCTG
;
A
#
# COMPACT_ATOMS: atom_id res chain seq x y z
N MET A 1 -17.74 -33.40 -35.57
CA MET A 1 -18.08 -32.30 -34.63
C MET A 1 -17.75 -30.91 -35.19
N LYS A 2 -18.30 -29.83 -34.60
CA LYS A 2 -18.00 -28.42 -34.94
C LYS A 2 -17.42 -27.73 -33.70
N LEU A 3 -16.17 -27.26 -33.79
CA LEU A 3 -15.44 -26.59 -32.71
C LEU A 3 -15.30 -25.10 -33.03
N PHE A 4 -15.44 -24.25 -32.02
CA PHE A 4 -15.11 -22.82 -32.12
C PHE A 4 -13.72 -22.56 -31.54
N CYS A 5 -12.90 -21.86 -32.32
CA CYS A 5 -11.50 -21.59 -32.06
C CYS A 5 -11.25 -20.07 -32.00
N ALA A 6 -10.30 -19.64 -31.17
CA ALA A 6 -9.83 -18.25 -31.13
C ALA A 6 -8.30 -18.20 -31.20
N ILE A 7 -7.72 -17.22 -31.89
CA ILE A 7 -6.26 -17.08 -32.02
C ILE A 7 -5.73 -16.11 -30.98
N ASP A 8 -4.81 -16.57 -30.13
CA ASP A 8 -4.15 -15.75 -29.12
C ASP A 8 -3.18 -14.75 -29.78
N GLY A 9 -3.26 -13.47 -29.38
CA GLY A 9 -2.45 -12.38 -29.94
C GLY A 9 -2.85 -11.93 -31.35
N GLY A 10 -3.93 -12.47 -31.93
CA GLY A 10 -4.49 -12.03 -33.21
C GLY A 10 -5.70 -11.10 -33.00
N ALA A 11 -5.82 -10.06 -33.82
CA ALA A 11 -7.05 -9.25 -33.87
C ALA A 11 -8.08 -9.94 -34.77
N GLY A 12 -9.00 -10.73 -34.21
CA GLY A 12 -10.10 -11.31 -34.98
C GLY A 12 -11.07 -12.16 -34.14
N PRO A 13 -12.36 -12.24 -34.55
CA PRO A 13 -13.39 -12.98 -33.81
C PRO A 13 -13.16 -14.49 -33.85
N ALA A 14 -13.79 -15.21 -32.91
CA ALA A 14 -13.81 -16.66 -32.91
C ALA A 14 -14.36 -17.22 -34.24
N PHE A 15 -13.83 -18.37 -34.66
CA PHE A 15 -14.18 -19.00 -35.94
C PHE A 15 -14.41 -20.50 -35.75
N SER A 16 -15.23 -21.09 -36.61
CA SER A 16 -15.59 -22.50 -36.47
C SER A 16 -14.80 -23.40 -37.40
N VAL A 17 -14.33 -24.54 -36.90
CA VAL A 17 -13.67 -25.60 -37.66
C VAL A 17 -14.49 -26.89 -37.53
N ARG A 18 -14.65 -27.62 -38.64
CA ARG A 18 -15.26 -28.95 -38.65
C ARG A 18 -14.16 -30.01 -38.65
N ALA A 19 -14.27 -30.98 -37.75
CA ALA A 19 -13.39 -32.14 -37.64
C ALA A 19 -14.22 -33.39 -37.30
N ASP A 20 -13.76 -34.58 -37.68
CA ASP A 20 -14.35 -35.83 -37.26
C ASP A 20 -14.00 -36.13 -35.79
N GLU A 21 -14.80 -36.93 -35.09
CA GLU A 21 -14.49 -37.27 -33.69
C GLU A 21 -13.30 -38.24 -33.61
N SER A 22 -13.10 -39.04 -34.66
CA SER A 22 -11.97 -39.96 -34.84
C SER A 22 -10.68 -39.27 -35.28
N ASP A 23 -10.71 -37.98 -35.61
CA ASP A 23 -9.53 -37.20 -35.97
C ASP A 23 -8.61 -36.99 -34.76
N THR A 24 -7.32 -36.77 -35.04
CA THR A 24 -6.34 -36.41 -34.02
C THR A 24 -6.23 -34.89 -33.86
N VAL A 25 -5.58 -34.44 -32.79
CA VAL A 25 -5.20 -33.03 -32.62
C VAL A 25 -4.28 -32.54 -33.76
N ASP A 26 -3.47 -33.41 -34.37
CA ASP A 26 -2.67 -33.07 -35.56
C ASP A 26 -3.56 -32.73 -36.77
N ASP A 27 -4.61 -33.51 -36.99
CA ASP A 27 -5.57 -33.25 -38.07
C ASP A 27 -6.38 -31.96 -37.80
N LEU A 28 -6.71 -31.69 -36.53
CA LEU A 28 -7.32 -30.43 -36.12
C LEU A 28 -6.42 -29.22 -36.42
N LYS A 29 -5.11 -29.31 -36.17
CA LYS A 29 -4.14 -28.25 -36.52
C LYS A 29 -4.13 -27.96 -38.02
N LYS A 30 -4.16 -29.00 -38.86
CA LYS A 30 -4.24 -28.86 -40.32
C LYS A 30 -5.56 -28.20 -40.75
N ALA A 31 -6.67 -28.59 -40.13
CA ALA A 31 -7.98 -28.00 -40.39
C ALA A 31 -8.05 -26.51 -40.01
N ILE A 32 -7.49 -26.13 -38.85
CA ILE A 32 -7.39 -24.72 -38.41
C ILE A 32 -6.53 -23.90 -39.39
N LYS A 33 -5.37 -24.40 -39.80
CA LYS A 33 -4.51 -23.72 -40.78
C LYS A 33 -5.24 -23.51 -42.11
N LYS A 34 -5.99 -24.50 -42.58
CA LYS A 34 -6.77 -24.41 -43.82
C LYS A 34 -7.87 -23.34 -43.72
N GLU A 35 -8.58 -23.27 -42.59
CA GLU A 35 -9.65 -22.29 -42.38
C GLU A 35 -9.10 -20.85 -42.26
N LYS A 36 -7.93 -20.67 -41.64
CA LYS A 36 -7.27 -19.38 -41.43
C LYS A 36 -5.99 -19.21 -42.26
N THR A 37 -6.06 -19.58 -43.54
CA THR A 37 -4.89 -19.64 -44.44
C THR A 37 -4.13 -18.31 -44.53
N ASN A 38 -4.81 -17.16 -44.55
CA ASN A 38 -4.15 -15.84 -44.63
C ASN A 38 -3.45 -15.46 -43.32
N ASP A 39 -4.11 -15.70 -42.19
CA ASP A 39 -3.61 -15.36 -40.85
C ASP A 39 -2.47 -16.29 -40.41
N LEU A 40 -2.42 -17.51 -40.97
CA LEU A 40 -1.45 -18.57 -40.65
C LEU A 40 -0.53 -18.94 -41.83
N LYS A 41 -0.42 -18.06 -42.85
CA LYS A 41 0.31 -18.35 -44.10
C LYS A 41 1.78 -18.74 -43.90
N ASP A 42 2.43 -18.14 -42.89
CA ASP A 42 3.87 -18.31 -42.60
C ASP A 42 4.16 -19.31 -41.47
N ILE A 43 3.13 -20.03 -40.98
CA ILE A 43 3.25 -20.96 -39.84
C ILE A 43 2.85 -22.36 -40.28
N ASP A 44 3.73 -23.34 -40.09
CA ASP A 44 3.41 -24.74 -40.33
C ASP A 44 2.36 -25.24 -39.34
N ALA A 45 1.44 -26.09 -39.79
CA ALA A 45 0.30 -26.51 -38.96
C ALA A 45 0.76 -27.21 -37.67
N ASP A 46 1.81 -28.04 -37.77
CA ASP A 46 2.42 -28.76 -36.66
C ASP A 46 2.97 -27.81 -35.57
N LYS A 47 3.42 -26.61 -35.97
CA LYS A 47 3.95 -25.59 -35.06
C LYS A 47 2.86 -24.94 -34.20
N LEU A 48 1.59 -24.94 -34.61
CA LEU A 48 0.49 -24.38 -33.80
C LEU A 48 0.41 -25.05 -32.42
N GLN A 49 0.24 -24.27 -31.37
CA GLN A 49 -0.03 -24.81 -30.04
C GLN A 49 -1.52 -24.64 -29.74
N LEU A 50 -2.20 -25.74 -29.39
CA LEU A 50 -3.63 -25.75 -29.10
C LEU A 50 -3.86 -26.00 -27.62
N PHE A 51 -4.81 -25.30 -27.00
CA PHE A 51 -5.19 -25.46 -25.59
C PHE A 51 -6.71 -25.60 -25.47
N LEU A 52 -7.17 -26.34 -24.47
CA LEU A 52 -8.59 -26.33 -24.10
C LEU A 52 -8.94 -24.99 -23.48
N ALA A 53 -9.94 -24.32 -24.06
CA ALA A 53 -10.45 -23.05 -23.59
C ALA A 53 -11.42 -23.24 -22.40
N LYS A 54 -10.94 -23.90 -21.32
CA LYS A 54 -11.68 -24.08 -20.07
C LYS A 54 -11.14 -23.20 -18.96
N LYS A 55 -12.04 -22.69 -18.12
CA LYS A 55 -11.75 -22.02 -16.85
C LYS A 55 -11.39 -23.06 -15.78
N ALA A 56 -10.82 -22.60 -14.66
CA ALA A 56 -10.40 -23.46 -13.55
C ALA A 56 -11.58 -24.22 -12.89
N ASP A 57 -12.80 -23.73 -13.05
CA ASP A 57 -14.05 -24.35 -12.59
C ASP A 57 -14.61 -25.41 -13.57
N GLY A 58 -13.94 -25.65 -14.70
CA GLY A 58 -14.30 -26.64 -15.71
C GLY A 58 -15.25 -26.14 -16.82
N GLY A 59 -15.73 -24.89 -16.75
CA GLY A 59 -16.58 -24.29 -17.78
C GLY A 59 -15.80 -23.79 -19.01
N TRP A 60 -16.42 -23.76 -20.19
CA TRP A 60 -15.81 -23.20 -21.42
C TRP A 60 -15.70 -21.67 -21.34
N LEU A 61 -14.73 -21.09 -22.06
CA LEU A 61 -14.60 -19.64 -22.18
C LEU A 61 -15.77 -19.08 -23.01
N PRO A 62 -16.51 -18.07 -22.51
CA PRO A 62 -17.55 -17.41 -23.28
C PRO A 62 -16.95 -16.63 -24.47
N ASP A 63 -17.67 -16.60 -25.57
CA ASP A 63 -17.36 -15.79 -26.76
C ASP A 63 -18.00 -14.40 -26.58
N ASP A 64 -17.34 -13.53 -25.82
CA ASP A 64 -17.79 -12.19 -25.43
C ASP A 64 -16.66 -11.13 -25.48
N ASP A 65 -17.00 -9.86 -25.21
CA ASP A 65 -16.06 -8.72 -25.26
C ASP A 65 -14.91 -8.84 -24.24
N ASP A 66 -15.02 -9.69 -23.22
CA ASP A 66 -13.93 -9.96 -22.28
C ASP A 66 -12.90 -10.90 -22.91
N LEU A 67 -13.34 -11.90 -23.68
CA LEU A 67 -12.44 -12.76 -24.45
C LEU A 67 -11.62 -11.95 -25.47
N ASP A 68 -12.24 -11.01 -26.18
CA ASP A 68 -11.53 -10.15 -27.14
C ASP A 68 -10.43 -9.32 -26.46
N ARG A 69 -10.71 -8.76 -25.27
CA ARG A 69 -9.71 -8.04 -24.46
C ARG A 69 -8.62 -8.96 -23.94
N MET A 70 -8.94 -10.22 -23.62
CA MET A 70 -7.93 -11.21 -23.20
C MET A 70 -6.99 -11.58 -24.35
N LEU A 71 -7.53 -11.85 -25.55
CA LEU A 71 -6.74 -12.23 -26.73
C LEU A 71 -5.79 -11.12 -27.18
N GLN A 72 -6.17 -9.85 -27.00
CA GLN A 72 -5.30 -8.69 -27.29
C GLN A 72 -4.11 -8.55 -26.34
N ASN A 73 -4.21 -9.07 -25.11
CA ASN A 73 -3.18 -8.92 -24.07
C ASN A 73 -2.24 -10.14 -23.95
N ASN A 74 -2.39 -11.14 -24.82
CA ASN A 74 -1.81 -12.49 -24.74
C ASN A 74 -2.30 -13.27 -23.52
N VAL A 75 -2.94 -14.41 -23.78
CA VAL A 75 -3.50 -15.26 -22.74
C VAL A 75 -2.39 -16.01 -22.00
N ASP A 76 -2.43 -16.00 -20.66
CA ASP A 76 -1.58 -16.88 -19.84
C ASP A 76 -2.05 -18.33 -19.96
N THR A 77 -1.44 -19.08 -20.87
CA THR A 77 -1.76 -20.48 -21.14
C THR A 77 -1.14 -21.47 -20.15
N SER A 78 -0.36 -21.01 -19.15
CA SER A 78 0.30 -21.87 -18.16
C SER A 78 -0.67 -22.68 -17.30
N LYS A 79 -1.92 -22.22 -17.19
CA LYS A 79 -2.99 -22.86 -16.41
C LYS A 79 -4.01 -23.61 -17.29
N MET A 80 -3.80 -23.66 -18.60
CA MET A 80 -4.70 -24.34 -19.54
C MET A 80 -4.13 -25.70 -19.97
N GLU A 81 -5.00 -26.66 -20.27
CA GLU A 81 -4.57 -27.97 -20.76
C GLU A 81 -4.10 -27.87 -22.22
N LYS A 82 -2.80 -28.10 -22.43
CA LYS A 82 -2.19 -28.15 -23.77
C LYS A 82 -2.57 -29.45 -24.48
N LEU A 83 -3.17 -29.32 -25.67
CA LEU A 83 -3.57 -30.45 -26.50
C LEU A 83 -2.34 -31.08 -27.19
N ARG A 84 -2.15 -32.39 -26.96
CA ARG A 84 -1.05 -33.16 -27.56
C ARG A 84 -1.49 -33.72 -28.92
N ALA A 85 -0.62 -33.61 -29.92
CA ALA A 85 -0.92 -33.94 -31.32
C ALA A 85 -1.47 -35.36 -31.54
N SER A 86 -1.04 -36.34 -30.73
CA SER A 86 -1.43 -37.75 -30.84
C SER A 86 -2.74 -38.11 -30.14
N ARG A 87 -3.43 -37.17 -29.46
CA ARG A 87 -4.71 -37.45 -28.80
C ARG A 87 -5.86 -37.32 -29.80
N ASN A 88 -6.89 -38.15 -29.61
CA ASN A 88 -8.11 -38.13 -30.42
C ASN A 88 -9.08 -37.06 -29.90
N LEU A 89 -9.85 -36.46 -30.80
CA LEU A 89 -10.82 -35.42 -30.44
C LEU A 89 -11.98 -35.97 -29.61
N GLU A 90 -12.38 -37.22 -29.82
CA GLU A 90 -13.38 -37.91 -28.99
C GLU A 90 -13.00 -37.92 -27.49
N GLU A 91 -11.72 -38.15 -27.16
CA GLU A 91 -11.24 -38.16 -25.76
C GLU A 91 -11.31 -36.77 -25.12
N LEU A 92 -11.08 -35.72 -25.91
CA LEU A 92 -10.94 -34.34 -25.43
C LEU A 92 -12.28 -33.60 -25.34
N PHE A 93 -13.19 -33.88 -26.28
CA PHE A 93 -14.44 -33.15 -26.46
C PHE A 93 -15.68 -34.02 -26.22
N GLY A 94 -15.53 -35.36 -26.16
CA GLY A 94 -16.60 -36.32 -25.91
C GLY A 94 -17.43 -36.67 -27.14
N THR A 95 -17.76 -37.96 -27.31
CA THR A 95 -18.61 -38.49 -28.40
C THR A 95 -20.03 -37.93 -28.28
N GLY A 96 -20.50 -37.16 -29.27
CA GLY A 96 -21.84 -36.58 -29.25
C GLY A 96 -22.14 -35.58 -28.11
N ALA A 97 -21.10 -35.04 -27.46
CA ALA A 97 -21.26 -34.09 -26.36
C ALA A 97 -21.86 -32.75 -26.83
N SER A 98 -22.77 -32.16 -26.04
CA SER A 98 -23.23 -30.80 -26.27
C SER A 98 -22.16 -29.82 -25.80
N LEU A 99 -21.41 -29.26 -26.75
CA LEU A 99 -20.24 -28.41 -26.47
C LEU A 99 -20.59 -26.98 -25.99
N GLY A 100 -21.81 -26.73 -25.50
CA GLY A 100 -22.26 -25.41 -25.09
C GLY A 100 -22.57 -24.49 -26.28
N LYS A 101 -23.22 -23.35 -26.01
CA LYS A 101 -23.53 -22.30 -27.00
C LYS A 101 -22.80 -21.02 -26.62
N ASN A 102 -22.34 -20.24 -27.61
CA ASN A 102 -21.64 -18.96 -27.42
C ASN A 102 -20.35 -19.08 -26.59
N VAL A 103 -19.57 -20.13 -26.86
CA VAL A 103 -18.31 -20.42 -26.15
C VAL A 103 -17.21 -20.82 -27.13
N VAL A 104 -15.97 -20.59 -26.73
CA VAL A 104 -14.77 -21.05 -27.43
C VAL A 104 -14.26 -22.34 -26.79
N HIS A 105 -13.84 -23.28 -27.63
CA HIS A 105 -13.45 -24.64 -27.25
C HIS A 105 -11.94 -24.81 -27.29
N VAL A 106 -11.30 -24.20 -28.29
CA VAL A 106 -9.86 -24.34 -28.57
C VAL A 106 -9.25 -22.95 -28.65
N LEU A 107 -8.23 -22.71 -27.83
CA LEU A 107 -7.36 -21.55 -27.98
C LEU A 107 -6.17 -21.93 -28.86
N VAL A 108 -5.96 -21.18 -29.94
CA VAL A 108 -4.91 -21.38 -30.93
C VAL A 108 -3.80 -20.38 -30.66
N VAL A 109 -2.68 -20.84 -30.15
CA VAL A 109 -1.49 -20.02 -29.94
C VAL A 109 -0.56 -20.21 -31.13
N VAL A 110 -0.34 -19.10 -31.84
CA VAL A 110 0.65 -19.02 -32.90
C VAL A 110 2.04 -18.88 -32.27
N PRO A 111 3.00 -19.75 -32.60
CA PRO A 111 4.38 -19.57 -32.17
C PRO A 111 4.89 -18.26 -32.75
N LYS A 112 5.14 -17.30 -31.87
CA LYS A 112 5.93 -16.12 -32.22
C LYS A 112 7.30 -16.66 -32.61
N GLY A 113 7.71 -16.44 -33.87
CA GLY A 113 8.84 -17.14 -34.48
C GLY A 113 10.01 -17.35 -33.53
N GLY A 114 10.24 -18.61 -33.17
CA GLY A 114 11.34 -19.03 -32.32
C GLY A 114 10.95 -20.09 -31.28
N ASP A 115 10.79 -21.33 -31.71
CA ASP A 115 10.96 -22.52 -30.84
C ASP A 115 11.53 -23.67 -31.69
N VAL A 116 12.73 -23.44 -32.21
CA VAL A 116 13.75 -24.48 -32.27
C VAL A 116 14.84 -24.00 -31.34
N GLU A 117 14.77 -24.39 -30.07
CA GLU A 117 15.92 -24.35 -29.16
C GLU A 117 16.97 -25.34 -29.66
N HIS A 118 17.73 -24.91 -30.66
CA HIS A 118 19.17 -24.95 -30.53
C HIS A 118 19.58 -23.55 -30.12
N ASP A 119 19.82 -23.34 -28.83
CA ASP A 119 20.91 -22.54 -28.23
C ASP A 119 21.52 -21.40 -29.09
N ARG A 120 20.69 -20.62 -29.79
CA ARG A 120 21.11 -19.41 -30.49
C ARG A 120 20.87 -18.27 -29.54
N VAL A 121 21.86 -18.03 -28.70
CA VAL A 121 22.00 -16.76 -28.00
C VAL A 121 21.91 -15.66 -29.08
N ASP A 122 20.88 -14.81 -29.01
CA ASP A 122 20.83 -13.63 -29.87
C ASP A 122 22.07 -12.80 -29.59
N VAL A 123 22.95 -12.69 -30.59
CA VAL A 123 24.20 -11.92 -30.49
C VAL A 123 24.02 -10.55 -31.14
N PRO A 124 24.76 -9.53 -30.69
CA PRO A 124 24.72 -8.22 -31.31
C PRO A 124 25.16 -8.30 -32.78
N LYS A 125 24.47 -7.60 -33.68
CA LYS A 125 24.65 -7.72 -35.14
C LYS A 125 25.29 -6.48 -35.79
N GLY A 126 25.51 -5.42 -35.03
CA GLY A 126 26.08 -4.17 -35.52
C GLY A 126 27.56 -4.30 -35.91
N ARG A 127 28.08 -3.29 -36.60
CA ARG A 127 29.50 -3.22 -36.97
C ARG A 127 30.40 -3.31 -35.74
N ALA A 128 31.54 -3.98 -35.86
CA ALA A 128 32.54 -3.97 -34.80
C ALA A 128 33.06 -2.54 -34.56
N VAL A 129 33.28 -2.19 -33.30
CA VAL A 129 33.82 -0.88 -32.87
C VAL A 129 34.90 -1.13 -31.83
N ASP A 130 36.04 -0.45 -31.93
CA ASP A 130 37.04 -0.54 -30.87
C ASP A 130 36.49 0.09 -29.56
N THR A 131 36.08 -0.76 -28.62
CA THR A 131 35.50 -0.35 -27.33
C THR A 131 36.56 0.10 -26.32
N THR A 132 37.85 -0.01 -26.67
CA THR A 132 38.98 0.47 -25.86
C THR A 132 39.45 1.86 -26.30
N SER A 133 39.23 2.21 -27.56
CA SER A 133 39.50 3.54 -28.12
C SER A 133 38.34 4.50 -27.82
N CYS A 134 38.61 5.53 -26.99
CA CYS A 134 37.60 6.54 -26.67
C CYS A 134 37.17 7.33 -27.91
N ASP A 135 38.07 7.61 -28.85
CA ASP A 135 37.75 8.41 -30.04
C ASP A 135 36.91 7.61 -31.04
N ASP A 136 37.22 6.31 -31.26
CA ASP A 136 36.45 5.46 -32.17
C ASP A 136 35.04 5.19 -31.63
N LEU A 137 34.92 4.89 -30.33
CA LEU A 137 33.63 4.65 -29.72
C LEU A 137 32.79 5.92 -29.63
N LEU A 138 33.40 7.09 -29.39
CA LEU A 138 32.69 8.37 -29.46
C LEU A 138 32.22 8.68 -30.88
N ALA A 139 33.08 8.52 -31.89
CA ALA A 139 32.72 8.74 -33.29
C ALA A 139 31.60 7.79 -33.74
N PHE A 140 31.60 6.54 -33.26
CA PHE A 140 30.50 5.60 -33.47
C PHE A 140 29.19 6.14 -32.89
N LEU A 141 29.15 6.50 -31.60
CA LEU A 141 27.94 7.00 -30.96
C LEU A 141 27.43 8.27 -31.64
N GLU A 142 28.32 9.21 -31.96
CA GLU A 142 27.97 10.44 -32.69
C GLU A 142 27.46 10.18 -34.10
N SER A 143 27.87 9.10 -34.76
CA SER A 143 27.33 8.72 -36.06
C SER A 143 25.90 8.18 -35.99
N GLU A 144 25.48 7.70 -34.81
CA GLU A 144 24.10 7.24 -34.56
C GLU A 144 23.19 8.36 -34.04
N MET A 145 23.76 9.51 -33.62
CA MET A 145 23.02 10.67 -33.11
C MET A 145 22.37 11.47 -34.25
N ALA A 146 21.13 11.92 -34.04
CA ALA A 146 20.45 12.85 -34.93
C ALA A 146 21.04 14.27 -34.81
N ASN A 147 21.29 14.73 -33.58
CA ASN A 147 21.98 15.97 -33.26
C ASN A 147 23.27 15.67 -32.49
N LYS A 148 24.43 15.79 -33.16
CA LYS A 148 25.75 15.51 -32.58
C LYS A 148 26.16 16.49 -31.49
N GLU A 149 25.61 17.70 -31.46
CA GLU A 149 25.97 18.73 -30.47
C GLU A 149 25.17 18.61 -29.16
N GLU A 150 24.08 17.84 -29.18
CA GLU A 150 23.21 17.69 -28.01
C GLU A 150 23.95 17.01 -26.85
N ILE A 151 23.87 17.64 -25.67
CA ILE A 151 24.36 17.08 -24.41
C ILE A 151 23.21 16.98 -23.44
N VAL A 152 22.95 15.75 -23.03
CA VAL A 152 21.86 15.44 -22.12
C VAL A 152 22.33 15.65 -20.69
N VAL A 153 21.77 16.67 -20.04
CA VAL A 153 22.06 17.00 -18.64
C VAL A 153 21.07 16.33 -17.69
N ASN A 154 19.84 16.08 -18.15
CA ASN A 154 18.81 15.45 -17.34
C ASN A 154 17.90 14.56 -18.19
N ARG A 155 17.70 13.30 -17.76
CA ARG A 155 16.69 12.40 -18.33
C ARG A 155 15.72 11.91 -17.28
N ASN A 156 14.63 12.63 -17.14
CA ASN A 156 13.49 12.19 -16.37
C ASN A 156 12.76 11.05 -17.11
N ILE A 157 12.18 10.13 -16.36
CA ILE A 157 11.27 9.09 -16.83
C ILE A 157 9.82 9.44 -16.47
N LEU A 158 9.61 10.09 -15.32
CA LEU A 158 8.29 10.56 -14.89
C LEU A 158 7.92 11.88 -15.56
N GLY A 159 6.66 11.98 -15.99
CA GLY A 159 6.10 13.23 -16.50
C GLY A 159 5.92 14.28 -15.40
N ALA A 160 5.87 15.56 -15.79
CA ALA A 160 5.76 16.69 -14.87
C ALA A 160 4.57 16.59 -13.89
N GLU A 161 3.43 16.04 -14.34
CA GLU A 161 2.24 15.85 -13.50
C GLU A 161 2.50 14.94 -12.30
N SER A 162 3.29 13.88 -12.48
CA SER A 162 3.63 12.92 -11.40
C SER A 162 4.52 13.52 -10.32
N LEU A 163 5.21 14.63 -10.63
CA LEU A 163 6.11 15.34 -9.73
C LEU A 163 5.45 16.54 -9.01
N GLN A 164 4.20 16.88 -9.34
CA GLN A 164 3.49 18.01 -8.73
C GLN A 164 3.18 17.82 -7.23
N PHE A 165 3.14 16.58 -6.74
CA PHE A 165 2.81 16.27 -5.35
C PHE A 165 4.04 16.25 -4.48
N ARG A 166 4.35 17.27 -3.67
CA ARG A 166 5.47 17.16 -2.73
C ARG A 166 5.20 16.00 -1.74
N LEU A 167 6.07 15.00 -1.74
CA LEU A 167 5.93 13.87 -0.82
C LEU A 167 6.67 14.21 0.49
N VAL A 168 5.90 14.31 1.58
CA VAL A 168 6.40 14.57 2.93
C VAL A 168 6.81 13.25 3.59
N GLY A 169 7.73 13.28 4.57
CA GLY A 169 8.14 12.10 5.32
C GLY A 169 9.28 11.31 4.68
N ARG A 170 10.03 11.96 3.78
CA ARG A 170 11.18 11.39 3.06
C ARG A 170 12.50 12.05 3.42
N GLU A 171 12.48 13.00 4.34
CA GLU A 171 13.63 13.81 4.72
C GLU A 171 14.78 12.93 5.24
N GLU A 172 14.46 11.89 6.01
CA GLU A 172 15.46 10.91 6.47
C GLU A 172 16.07 10.09 5.32
N ALA A 173 15.27 9.71 4.32
CA ALA A 173 15.75 8.99 3.14
C ALA A 173 16.65 9.88 2.26
N ILE A 174 16.25 11.13 2.05
CA ILE A 174 17.03 12.15 1.33
C ILE A 174 18.36 12.39 2.05
N LYS A 175 18.33 12.63 3.36
CA LYS A 175 19.53 12.83 4.18
C LYS A 175 20.46 11.62 4.15
N THR A 176 19.90 10.41 4.28
CA THR A 176 20.69 9.18 4.20
C THR A 176 21.36 9.01 2.83
N ALA A 177 20.67 9.34 1.73
CA ALA A 177 21.24 9.31 0.39
C ALA A 177 22.35 10.37 0.22
N ALA A 178 22.11 11.60 0.68
CA ALA A 178 23.08 12.69 0.67
C ALA A 178 24.35 12.32 1.45
N ASP A 179 24.21 11.72 2.64
CA ASP A 179 25.34 11.23 3.44
C ASP A 179 26.15 10.16 2.69
N CYS A 180 25.48 9.24 1.98
CA CYS A 180 26.15 8.22 1.16
C CYS A 180 26.97 8.87 0.03
N PHE A 181 26.38 9.82 -0.69
CA PHE A 181 27.05 10.50 -1.79
C PHE A 181 28.19 11.41 -1.33
N ASN A 182 28.04 12.12 -0.22
CA ASN A 182 29.11 12.93 0.37
C ASN A 182 30.33 12.05 0.71
N ARG A 183 30.12 10.87 1.30
CA ARG A 183 31.19 9.91 1.56
C ARG A 183 31.88 9.42 0.28
N ILE A 184 31.11 9.16 -0.79
CA ILE A 184 31.68 8.81 -2.10
C ILE A 184 32.56 9.95 -2.65
N ILE A 185 32.10 11.21 -2.57
CA ILE A 185 32.86 12.38 -3.02
C ILE A 185 34.13 12.57 -2.18
N GLU A 186 34.03 12.48 -0.86
CA GLU A 186 35.18 12.60 0.06
C GLU A 186 36.21 11.49 -0.20
N ALA A 187 35.76 10.25 -0.35
CA ALA A 187 36.63 9.11 -0.63
C ALA A 187 37.33 9.23 -2.01
N ASN A 188 36.71 9.89 -2.98
CA ASN A 188 37.34 10.20 -4.27
C ASN A 188 38.44 11.27 -4.17
N ARG A 189 38.39 12.16 -3.17
CA ARG A 189 39.45 13.13 -2.87
C ARG A 189 40.65 12.48 -2.14
N GLY A 190 40.41 11.45 -1.33
CA GLY A 190 41.43 10.70 -0.57
C GLY A 190 42.20 9.63 -1.35
N THR A 191 43.00 8.81 -0.66
CA THR A 191 43.77 7.68 -1.23
C THR A 191 43.25 6.28 -0.83
N GLY A 192 42.25 6.20 0.06
CA GLY A 192 41.77 4.92 0.59
C GLY A 192 40.95 4.12 -0.42
N SER A 193 41.15 2.80 -0.50
CA SER A 193 40.48 1.88 -1.43
C SER A 193 39.30 1.10 -0.81
N ASP A 194 38.96 1.39 0.45
CA ASP A 194 37.94 0.63 1.19
C ASP A 194 36.51 0.91 0.69
N ARG A 195 35.79 -0.16 0.39
CA ARG A 195 34.40 -0.15 -0.09
C ARG A 195 33.40 0.23 1.00
N THR A 196 33.70 -0.03 2.28
CA THR A 196 32.79 0.28 3.40
C THR A 196 32.57 1.78 3.60
N HIS A 197 33.51 2.60 3.12
CA HIS A 197 33.41 4.06 3.12
C HIS A 197 32.66 4.63 1.91
N ARG A 198 32.18 3.81 0.97
CA ARG A 198 31.49 4.23 -0.26
C ARG A 198 30.13 3.54 -0.42
N PRO A 199 29.20 3.68 0.54
CA PRO A 199 27.93 2.97 0.49
C PRO A 199 27.07 3.44 -0.68
N ILE A 200 26.53 2.51 -1.47
CA ILE A 200 25.62 2.80 -2.58
C ILE A 200 24.16 2.84 -2.05
N PRO A 201 23.42 3.94 -2.18
CA PRO A 201 22.04 4.03 -1.71
C PRO A 201 21.09 3.13 -2.52
N VAL A 202 20.15 2.47 -1.83
CA VAL A 202 19.16 1.56 -2.43
C VAL A 202 17.75 1.85 -1.89
N CYS A 203 16.84 2.24 -2.78
CA CYS A 203 15.39 2.25 -2.53
C CYS A 203 14.80 0.86 -2.79
N SER A 204 14.16 0.29 -1.77
CA SER A 204 13.51 -1.03 -1.86
C SER A 204 12.19 -1.06 -1.08
N GLY A 205 11.35 -2.06 -1.33
CA GLY A 205 10.01 -2.23 -0.76
C GLY A 205 8.90 -2.33 -1.82
N ILE A 206 7.65 -2.37 -1.35
CA ILE A 206 6.46 -2.59 -2.19
C ILE A 206 6.31 -1.58 -3.33
N SER A 207 5.57 -1.95 -4.37
CA SER A 207 5.20 -1.02 -5.46
C SER A 207 4.46 0.20 -4.90
N GLY A 208 4.70 1.38 -5.49
CA GLY A 208 3.98 2.60 -5.11
C GLY A 208 4.57 3.45 -3.97
N LEU A 209 5.65 3.01 -3.30
CA LEU A 209 6.39 3.81 -2.30
C LEU A 209 7.15 5.03 -2.87
N GLY A 210 7.04 5.32 -4.17
CA GLY A 210 7.78 6.41 -4.83
C GLY A 210 9.29 6.20 -4.86
N LYS A 211 9.73 4.96 -5.13
CA LYS A 211 11.15 4.58 -5.31
C LYS A 211 11.74 5.21 -6.57
N THR A 212 11.10 5.02 -7.74
CA THR A 212 11.44 5.72 -8.99
C THR A 212 11.49 7.23 -8.77
N ARG A 213 10.53 7.76 -8.00
CA ARG A 213 10.48 9.18 -7.68
C ARG A 213 11.67 9.69 -6.88
N MET A 214 12.29 8.87 -6.02
CA MET A 214 13.55 9.25 -5.36
C MET A 214 14.70 9.45 -6.36
N LEU A 215 14.70 8.72 -7.48
CA LEU A 215 15.69 8.92 -8.56
C LEU A 215 15.43 10.23 -9.33
N GLU A 216 14.16 10.51 -9.62
CA GLU A 216 13.72 11.76 -10.28
C GLU A 216 14.01 13.01 -9.44
N GLU A 217 13.79 12.91 -8.14
CA GLU A 217 14.04 13.98 -7.16
C GLU A 217 15.50 14.01 -6.68
N SER A 218 16.43 13.43 -7.45
CA SER A 218 17.88 13.49 -7.18
C SER A 218 18.39 14.93 -7.02
N GLY A 219 17.75 15.92 -7.65
CA GLY A 219 18.03 17.34 -7.45
C GLY A 219 17.91 17.77 -5.97
N THR A 220 16.86 17.33 -5.28
CA THR A 220 16.66 17.62 -3.85
C THR A 220 17.74 16.98 -2.99
N ILE A 221 18.22 15.78 -3.35
CA ILE A 221 19.33 15.13 -2.66
C ILE A 221 20.63 15.93 -2.84
N LEU A 222 20.88 16.43 -4.06
CA LEU A 222 22.05 17.26 -4.34
C LEU A 222 21.99 18.61 -3.60
N GLU A 223 20.81 19.23 -3.49
CA GLU A 223 20.61 20.44 -2.71
C GLU A 223 20.91 20.22 -1.22
N GLU A 224 20.49 19.09 -0.64
CA GLU A 224 20.84 18.69 0.73
C GLU A 224 22.37 18.54 0.91
N MET A 225 23.07 18.08 -0.14
CA MET A 225 24.54 18.04 -0.18
C MET A 225 25.19 19.41 -0.42
N LYS A 226 24.40 20.48 -0.61
CA LYS A 226 24.86 21.81 -1.03
C LYS A 226 25.57 21.80 -2.39
N LEU A 227 25.22 20.86 -3.25
CA LEU A 227 25.63 20.81 -4.65
C LEU A 227 24.53 21.40 -5.51
N ASP A 228 24.90 22.29 -6.42
CA ASP A 228 23.95 22.84 -7.37
C ASP A 228 23.61 21.78 -8.44
N PRO A 229 22.34 21.34 -8.57
CA PRO A 229 21.94 20.30 -9.52
C PRO A 229 22.30 20.62 -10.97
N LYS A 230 22.50 21.89 -11.32
CA LYS A 230 22.88 22.30 -12.68
C LYS A 230 24.30 21.87 -13.08
N TYR A 231 25.14 21.49 -12.12
CA TYR A 231 26.50 21.01 -12.35
C TYR A 231 26.64 19.49 -12.23
N VAL A 232 25.51 18.77 -12.17
CA VAL A 232 25.47 17.32 -12.06
C VAL A 232 24.61 16.75 -13.18
N ILE A 233 25.18 15.81 -13.93
CA ILE A 233 24.43 15.09 -14.96
C ILE A 233 23.55 14.08 -14.25
N ARG A 234 22.27 14.02 -14.62
CA ARG A 234 21.30 13.11 -14.00
C ARG A 234 20.74 12.16 -15.05
N LEU A 235 21.19 10.90 -14.99
CA LEU A 235 20.72 9.85 -15.87
C LEU A 235 20.00 8.79 -15.07
N ILE A 236 18.82 8.39 -15.55
CA ILE A 236 18.12 7.22 -15.03
C ILE A 236 18.10 6.15 -16.12
N VAL A 237 18.48 4.92 -15.73
CA VAL A 237 18.53 3.70 -16.53
C VAL A 237 17.40 2.78 -16.09
N PRO A 238 16.25 2.79 -16.78
CA PRO A 238 15.12 1.93 -16.44
C PRO A 238 15.26 0.51 -17.01
N TYR A 239 14.66 -0.46 -16.31
CA TYR A 239 14.44 -1.84 -16.78
C TYR A 239 12.95 -2.16 -17.05
N TYR A 240 12.17 -1.14 -17.42
CA TYR A 240 10.72 -1.23 -17.67
C TYR A 240 10.30 -0.31 -18.84
N ASN A 241 9.02 -0.34 -19.24
CA ASN A 241 8.39 0.55 -20.25
C ASN A 241 9.29 0.93 -21.44
N GLY A 242 9.42 0.04 -22.43
CA GLY A 242 10.29 0.25 -23.59
C GLY A 242 11.77 -0.10 -23.35
N TYR A 243 12.20 -0.22 -22.09
CA TYR A 243 13.58 -0.60 -21.71
C TYR A 243 13.61 -1.92 -20.93
N LYS A 244 12.64 -2.82 -21.16
CA LYS A 244 12.65 -4.16 -20.52
C LYS A 244 13.94 -4.91 -20.90
N PRO A 245 14.41 -5.85 -20.06
CA PRO A 245 15.49 -6.77 -20.44
C PRO A 245 15.17 -7.47 -21.78
N ILE A 246 16.10 -7.47 -22.72
CA ILE A 246 15.94 -8.08 -24.06
C ILE A 246 16.94 -9.23 -24.28
N PRO A 247 16.63 -10.22 -25.15
CA PRO A 247 17.44 -11.42 -25.31
C PRO A 247 18.91 -11.17 -25.65
N VAL A 248 19.21 -10.19 -26.51
CA VAL A 248 20.59 -9.90 -26.95
C VAL A 248 21.53 -9.55 -25.80
N GLU A 249 21.01 -8.98 -24.71
CA GLU A 249 21.80 -8.64 -23.53
C GLU A 249 22.30 -9.88 -22.77
N ARG A 250 21.64 -11.03 -22.92
CA ARG A 250 22.08 -12.30 -22.30
C ARG A 250 23.38 -12.83 -22.90
N SER A 251 23.78 -12.31 -24.06
CA SER A 251 25.01 -12.69 -24.75
C SER A 251 26.27 -12.02 -24.21
N MET A 252 26.13 -11.08 -23.27
CA MET A 252 27.25 -10.28 -22.75
C MET A 252 27.25 -10.19 -21.22
N PRO A 253 28.41 -9.92 -20.60
CA PRO A 253 28.48 -9.64 -19.17
C PRO A 253 27.57 -8.47 -18.78
N ILE A 254 27.08 -8.48 -17.54
CA ILE A 254 26.18 -7.42 -17.06
C ILE A 254 26.84 -6.04 -17.06
N GLU A 255 28.16 -5.99 -16.82
CA GLU A 255 28.94 -4.75 -16.96
C GLU A 255 28.77 -4.14 -18.35
N ALA A 256 28.90 -4.95 -19.41
CA ALA A 256 28.79 -4.49 -20.78
C ALA A 256 27.36 -4.08 -21.13
N SER A 257 26.36 -4.92 -20.79
CA SER A 257 24.93 -4.62 -21.03
C SER A 257 24.53 -3.29 -20.35
N PHE A 258 24.87 -3.12 -19.07
CA PHE A 258 24.57 -1.88 -18.34
C PHE A 258 25.31 -0.67 -18.93
N SER A 259 26.58 -0.84 -19.31
CA SER A 259 27.37 0.23 -19.93
C SER A 259 26.76 0.72 -21.24
N TRP A 260 26.28 -0.19 -22.09
CA TRP A 260 25.57 0.17 -23.32
C TRP A 260 24.23 0.84 -23.04
N ARG A 261 23.47 0.38 -22.04
CA ARG A 261 22.25 1.06 -21.61
C ARG A 261 22.55 2.49 -21.19
N LEU A 262 23.59 2.71 -20.40
CA LEU A 262 23.99 4.04 -19.94
C LEU A 262 24.43 4.94 -21.11
N LEU A 263 25.20 4.43 -22.07
CA LEU A 263 25.57 5.17 -23.27
C LEU A 263 24.35 5.51 -24.14
N TYR A 264 23.42 4.56 -24.32
CA TYR A 264 22.17 4.82 -25.02
C TYR A 264 21.37 5.92 -24.31
N ARG A 265 21.22 5.84 -22.98
CA ARG A 265 20.57 6.89 -22.18
C ARG A 265 21.30 8.22 -22.25
N PHE A 266 22.60 8.29 -22.44
CA PHE A 266 23.28 9.59 -22.54
C PHE A 266 23.21 10.16 -23.97
N PHE A 267 23.61 9.36 -24.98
CA PHE A 267 23.82 9.83 -26.34
C PHE A 267 22.58 9.72 -27.24
N LEU A 268 21.81 8.63 -27.14
CA LEU A 268 20.96 8.17 -28.25
C LEU A 268 19.47 8.27 -27.98
N ASP A 269 19.03 8.10 -26.74
CA ASP A 269 17.61 8.14 -26.41
C ASP A 269 16.99 9.48 -26.87
N ASN A 270 15.82 9.51 -27.51
CA ASN A 270 15.24 10.73 -28.14
C ASN A 270 16.18 11.54 -29.08
N ASN A 271 17.36 11.03 -29.42
CA ASN A 271 18.37 11.65 -30.27
C ASN A 271 18.96 10.62 -31.26
N CYS A 272 18.20 9.57 -31.56
CA CYS A 272 18.54 8.51 -32.50
C CYS A 272 17.29 8.16 -33.29
N ALA A 273 17.46 7.69 -34.53
CA ALA A 273 16.36 7.25 -35.38
C ALA A 273 15.69 5.96 -34.88
N PHE A 274 16.38 5.19 -34.03
CA PHE A 274 15.94 3.91 -33.53
C PHE A 274 15.57 3.99 -32.06
N ASP A 275 14.48 3.33 -31.68
CA ASP A 275 14.18 3.10 -30.27
C ASP A 275 15.18 2.12 -29.63
N PHE A 276 15.07 1.97 -28.31
CA PHE A 276 16.01 1.17 -27.52
C PHE A 276 16.12 -0.28 -28.00
N VAL A 277 14.99 -0.93 -28.24
CA VAL A 277 14.95 -2.35 -28.62
C VAL A 277 15.55 -2.52 -30.01
N THR A 278 15.08 -1.72 -30.97
CA THR A 278 15.53 -1.76 -32.35
C THR A 278 17.03 -1.47 -32.46
N TRP A 279 17.53 -0.49 -31.71
CA TRP A 279 18.95 -0.14 -31.70
C TRP A 279 19.80 -1.28 -31.12
N PHE A 280 19.39 -1.87 -29.99
CA PHE A 280 20.15 -2.97 -29.38
C PHE A 280 20.18 -4.23 -30.26
N GLU A 281 19.11 -4.54 -30.98
CA GLU A 281 19.04 -5.73 -31.82
C GLU A 281 19.80 -5.58 -33.15
N SER A 282 19.80 -4.38 -33.73
CA SER A 282 20.30 -4.15 -35.09
C SER A 282 21.58 -3.33 -35.20
N ARG A 283 21.87 -2.47 -34.22
CA ARG A 283 22.98 -1.49 -34.29
C ARG A 283 24.07 -1.74 -33.26
N LEU A 284 23.76 -2.39 -32.14
CA LEU A 284 24.72 -2.72 -31.08
C LEU A 284 25.92 -3.48 -31.68
N PRO A 285 27.17 -3.02 -31.46
CA PRO A 285 28.35 -3.64 -32.05
C PRO A 285 28.46 -5.13 -31.74
N CYS A 286 28.82 -5.96 -32.72
CA CYS A 286 29.00 -7.41 -32.55
C CYS A 286 30.02 -7.79 -31.47
N ASN A 287 30.99 -6.92 -31.20
CA ASN A 287 31.95 -7.04 -30.10
C ASN A 287 31.55 -6.25 -28.85
N GLY A 288 30.28 -5.87 -28.72
CA GLY A 288 29.75 -5.04 -27.64
C GLY A 288 29.95 -5.64 -26.25
N SER A 289 30.12 -6.96 -26.13
CA SER A 289 30.43 -7.65 -24.87
C SER A 289 31.78 -7.26 -24.25
N GLN A 290 32.66 -6.58 -25.00
CA GLN A 290 33.96 -6.10 -24.54
C GLN A 290 33.90 -4.74 -23.83
N LEU A 291 32.76 -4.03 -23.89
CA LEU A 291 32.63 -2.71 -23.28
C LEU A 291 32.69 -2.82 -21.74
N THR A 292 33.53 -2.00 -21.12
CA THR A 292 33.63 -1.88 -19.65
C THR A 292 32.95 -0.63 -19.15
N PHE A 293 32.52 -0.64 -17.88
CA PHE A 293 31.93 0.51 -17.21
C PHE A 293 32.92 1.68 -17.13
N ARG A 294 34.22 1.37 -16.96
CA ARG A 294 35.29 2.38 -17.01
C ARG A 294 35.30 3.14 -18.35
N ASN A 295 35.28 2.42 -19.47
CA ASN A 295 35.35 3.06 -20.79
C ASN A 295 34.08 3.84 -21.10
N CYS A 296 32.92 3.32 -20.69
CA CYS A 296 31.64 4.03 -20.74
C CYS A 296 31.73 5.43 -20.08
N ILE A 297 32.18 5.50 -18.82
CA ILE A 297 32.30 6.79 -18.10
C ILE A 297 33.33 7.72 -18.76
N LYS A 298 34.47 7.19 -19.25
CA LYS A 298 35.48 8.00 -19.95
C LYS A 298 34.93 8.66 -21.21
N ILE A 299 34.04 8.01 -21.95
CA ILE A 299 33.48 8.54 -23.19
C ILE A 299 32.44 9.62 -22.92
N ILE A 300 31.61 9.42 -21.89
CA ILE A 300 30.73 10.46 -21.38
C ILE A 300 31.57 11.69 -20.97
N GLU A 301 32.63 11.49 -20.19
CA GLU A 301 33.55 12.55 -19.78
C GLU A 301 34.18 13.27 -20.98
N ARG A 302 34.60 12.52 -22.01
CA ARG A 302 35.17 13.06 -23.24
C ARG A 302 34.17 13.95 -23.99
N LYS A 303 32.91 13.52 -24.13
CA LYS A 303 31.85 14.30 -24.77
C LYS A 303 31.59 15.61 -24.04
N LEU A 304 31.57 15.58 -22.72
CA LEU A 304 31.32 16.78 -21.89
C LEU A 304 32.45 17.81 -22.03
N ARG A 305 33.70 17.36 -22.12
CA ARG A 305 34.87 18.24 -22.31
C ARG A 305 34.83 19.02 -23.64
N GLN A 306 34.12 18.50 -24.66
CA GLN A 306 33.98 19.20 -25.94
C GLN A 306 33.02 20.40 -25.85
N SER A 307 32.14 20.47 -24.84
CA SER A 307 31.20 21.59 -24.67
C SER A 307 31.68 22.58 -23.62
N VAL A 308 31.97 23.80 -24.07
CA VAL A 308 32.40 24.93 -23.23
C VAL A 308 31.36 25.26 -22.14
N GLN A 309 30.07 25.04 -22.41
CA GLN A 309 28.99 25.28 -21.44
C GLN A 309 29.02 24.29 -20.25
N VAL A 310 29.63 23.11 -20.43
CA VAL A 310 29.46 21.97 -19.52
C VAL A 310 30.76 21.59 -18.78
N GLN A 311 31.86 22.32 -19.03
CA GLN A 311 33.19 22.09 -18.42
C GLN A 311 33.22 22.16 -16.88
N ARG A 312 32.16 22.67 -16.24
CA ARG A 312 32.05 22.73 -14.77
C ARG A 312 31.44 21.47 -14.14
N MET A 313 30.95 20.51 -14.94
CA MET A 313 30.34 19.28 -14.41
C MET A 313 31.42 18.32 -13.92
N GLN A 314 31.36 17.99 -12.63
CA GLN A 314 32.31 17.09 -11.96
C GLN A 314 31.66 15.81 -11.46
N CYS A 315 30.33 15.72 -11.50
CA CYS A 315 29.58 14.57 -11.01
C CYS A 315 28.53 14.09 -12.02
N ILE A 316 28.27 12.79 -12.00
CA ILE A 316 27.16 12.15 -12.70
C ILE A 316 26.36 11.31 -11.70
N PHE A 317 25.09 11.63 -11.56
CA PHE A 317 24.11 10.79 -10.89
C PHE A 317 23.59 9.72 -11.85
N VAL A 318 23.67 8.46 -11.42
CA VAL A 318 23.21 7.29 -12.20
C VAL A 318 22.16 6.55 -11.37
N GLY A 319 20.89 6.74 -11.71
CA GLY A 319 19.78 6.01 -11.13
C GLY A 319 19.50 4.72 -11.90
N ILE A 320 19.47 3.57 -11.24
CA ILE A 320 19.11 2.28 -11.83
C ILE A 320 17.70 1.95 -11.33
N ASP A 321 16.71 1.96 -12.22
CA ASP A 321 15.31 1.74 -11.84
C ASP A 321 14.80 0.36 -12.26
N GLU A 322 13.90 -0.19 -11.44
CA GLU A 322 13.38 -1.55 -11.54
C GLU A 322 14.50 -2.61 -11.56
N TYR A 323 15.51 -2.45 -10.70
CA TYR A 323 16.72 -3.28 -10.66
C TYR A 323 16.44 -4.79 -10.53
N GLN A 324 15.34 -5.18 -9.89
CA GLN A 324 15.00 -6.59 -9.67
C GLN A 324 14.77 -7.34 -11.00
N LYS A 325 14.50 -6.61 -12.09
CA LYS A 325 14.35 -7.18 -13.43
C LYS A 325 15.67 -7.54 -14.08
N ILE A 326 16.81 -7.08 -13.56
CA ILE A 326 18.15 -7.43 -14.07
C ILE A 326 18.39 -8.94 -13.98
N GLU A 327 17.85 -9.61 -12.96
CA GLU A 327 17.96 -11.07 -12.81
C GLU A 327 17.34 -11.86 -13.98
N LYS A 328 16.46 -11.25 -14.79
CA LYS A 328 15.90 -11.88 -16.00
C LYS A 328 16.91 -12.02 -17.15
N LEU A 329 18.07 -11.39 -17.03
CA LEU A 329 19.18 -11.50 -17.98
C LEU A 329 20.05 -12.73 -17.75
N ARG A 330 19.76 -13.55 -16.73
CA ARG A 330 20.50 -14.77 -16.46
C ARG A 330 20.33 -15.81 -17.57
N THR A 331 21.45 -16.38 -18.02
CA THR A 331 21.47 -17.48 -18.99
C THR A 331 21.12 -18.81 -18.31
N SER A 332 20.42 -19.69 -19.04
CA SER A 332 20.12 -21.04 -18.59
C SER A 332 21.44 -21.82 -18.47
N GLY A 333 21.87 -22.16 -17.25
CA GLY A 333 23.12 -22.88 -16.98
C GLY A 333 24.12 -22.14 -16.07
N ALA A 334 23.88 -20.87 -15.73
CA ALA A 334 24.68 -20.17 -14.72
C ALA A 334 24.47 -20.78 -13.32
N ASN A 335 25.55 -20.89 -12.52
CA ASN A 335 25.50 -21.40 -11.15
C ASN A 335 24.36 -20.75 -10.36
N ALA A 336 23.51 -21.57 -9.75
CA ALA A 336 22.30 -21.10 -9.04
C ALA A 336 22.58 -20.15 -7.85
N GLY A 337 23.85 -19.91 -7.49
CA GLY A 337 24.28 -19.09 -6.34
C GLY A 337 24.80 -17.68 -6.65
N THR A 338 24.95 -17.25 -7.91
CA THR A 338 25.50 -15.92 -8.25
C THR A 338 24.43 -15.01 -8.87
N SER A 339 24.09 -13.93 -8.16
CA SER A 339 23.16 -12.88 -8.60
C SER A 339 23.85 -11.92 -9.57
N ILE A 340 23.27 -11.72 -10.75
CA ILE A 340 23.79 -10.79 -11.76
C ILE A 340 23.63 -9.34 -11.30
N LEU A 341 22.58 -9.06 -10.53
CA LEU A 341 22.40 -7.76 -9.90
C LEU A 341 23.57 -7.45 -8.94
N ARG A 342 24.03 -8.43 -8.15
CA ARG A 342 25.19 -8.26 -7.27
C ARG A 342 26.46 -8.00 -8.05
N GLU A 343 26.68 -8.75 -9.12
CA GLU A 343 27.84 -8.54 -10.00
C GLU A 343 27.88 -7.09 -10.53
N LEU A 344 26.73 -6.54 -10.93
CA LEU A 344 26.64 -5.14 -11.33
C LEU A 344 26.97 -4.17 -10.18
N VAL A 345 26.41 -4.40 -8.98
CA VAL A 345 26.70 -3.56 -7.81
C VAL A 345 28.19 -3.61 -7.44
N GLU A 346 28.80 -4.80 -7.47
CA GLU A 346 30.22 -4.98 -7.19
C GLU A 346 31.11 -4.32 -8.24
N THR A 347 30.71 -4.38 -9.52
CA THR A 347 31.38 -3.70 -10.63
C THR A 347 31.39 -2.19 -10.42
N ILE A 348 30.24 -1.60 -10.12
CA ILE A 348 30.12 -0.16 -9.83
C ILE A 348 30.91 0.19 -8.57
N ALA A 349 30.78 -0.58 -7.49
CA ALA A 349 31.51 -0.35 -6.24
C ALA A 349 33.03 -0.44 -6.43
N HIS A 350 33.51 -1.39 -7.25
CA HIS A 350 34.92 -1.47 -7.62
C HIS A 350 35.35 -0.23 -8.40
N PHE A 351 34.57 0.21 -9.39
CA PHE A 351 34.85 1.45 -10.12
C PHE A 351 34.97 2.66 -9.17
N LEU A 352 34.06 2.83 -8.20
CA LEU A 352 34.12 3.91 -7.21
C LEU A 352 35.38 3.89 -6.33
N CYS A 353 36.05 2.73 -6.20
CA CYS A 353 37.31 2.60 -5.46
C CYS A 353 38.54 2.91 -6.33
N THR A 354 38.35 3.01 -7.65
CA THR A 354 39.43 3.24 -8.61
C THR A 354 39.41 4.71 -9.08
N LYS A 355 40.55 5.41 -9.05
CA LYS A 355 40.68 6.80 -9.54
C LYS A 355 40.69 6.88 -11.08
N SER A 356 39.63 6.37 -11.68
CA SER A 356 39.61 5.96 -13.09
C SER A 356 39.11 7.03 -14.05
N SER A 357 38.50 8.08 -13.51
CA SER A 357 37.93 9.22 -14.23
C SER A 357 37.96 10.44 -13.30
N SER A 358 37.97 11.66 -13.87
CA SER A 358 37.75 12.88 -13.08
C SER A 358 36.27 13.15 -12.81
N LEU A 359 35.36 12.42 -13.46
CA LEU A 359 33.92 12.48 -13.22
C LEU A 359 33.55 11.55 -12.05
N VAL A 360 32.99 12.11 -10.99
CA VAL A 360 32.53 11.35 -9.84
C VAL A 360 31.16 10.73 -10.12
N VAL A 361 31.05 9.41 -10.02
CA VAL A 361 29.79 8.68 -10.20
C VAL A 361 29.04 8.57 -8.87
N LEU A 362 27.76 8.94 -8.86
CA LEU A 362 26.83 8.87 -7.73
C LEU A 362 25.71 7.86 -8.08
N PRO A 363 25.92 6.55 -7.84
CA PRO A 363 24.95 5.52 -8.23
C PRO A 363 23.85 5.36 -7.20
N MET A 364 22.63 5.06 -7.64
CA MET A 364 21.50 4.76 -6.77
C MET A 364 20.57 3.73 -7.40
N PHE A 365 20.13 2.74 -6.63
CA PHE A 365 19.25 1.69 -7.11
C PHE A 365 17.82 1.89 -6.59
N ALA A 366 16.82 1.72 -7.44
CA ALA A 366 15.41 1.68 -7.06
C ALA A 366 14.74 0.44 -7.68
N GLY A 367 13.96 -0.29 -6.89
CA GLY A 367 13.36 -1.52 -7.37
C GLY A 367 12.38 -2.13 -6.38
N THR A 368 11.41 -2.85 -6.91
CA THR A 368 10.38 -3.53 -6.11
C THR A 368 10.91 -4.89 -5.70
N ASP A 369 11.59 -4.92 -4.56
CA ASP A 369 12.13 -6.14 -3.95
C ASP A 369 11.49 -6.32 -2.57
N LEU A 370 10.62 -7.33 -2.46
CA LEU A 370 10.01 -7.74 -1.19
C LEU A 370 10.94 -8.70 -0.40
N GLY A 371 11.90 -9.29 -1.11
CA GLY A 371 12.94 -10.20 -0.62
C GLY A 371 14.18 -9.48 -0.12
N VAL A 372 14.04 -8.27 0.44
CA VAL A 372 15.08 -7.42 1.07
C VAL A 372 16.00 -8.18 2.06
N ILE A 373 15.54 -9.34 2.51
CA ILE A 373 16.09 -10.16 3.56
C ILE A 373 16.82 -11.40 3.04
N ALA A 374 16.66 -11.69 1.75
CA ALA A 374 17.33 -12.80 1.12
C ALA A 374 18.84 -12.53 1.24
N PRO A 375 19.67 -13.52 1.61
CA PRO A 375 21.11 -13.31 1.76
C PRO A 375 21.78 -12.79 0.49
N ASP A 376 21.09 -12.89 -0.65
CA ASP A 376 21.39 -12.44 -2.01
C ASP A 376 20.79 -11.06 -2.39
N SER A 377 19.88 -10.47 -1.60
CA SER A 377 19.36 -9.11 -1.89
C SER A 377 20.44 -8.04 -1.68
N ILE A 378 20.44 -7.02 -2.54
CA ILE A 378 21.31 -5.83 -2.43
C ILE A 378 20.75 -4.81 -1.44
N ALA A 379 19.50 -4.96 -0.99
CA ALA A 379 18.88 -4.07 -0.02
C ALA A 379 19.03 -4.61 1.43
N ASN A 380 19.70 -5.76 1.59
CA ASN A 380 19.91 -6.41 2.87
C ASN A 380 20.88 -5.63 3.75
N SER A 381 20.53 -5.44 5.03
CA SER A 381 21.37 -4.76 6.02
C SER A 381 22.76 -5.37 6.24
N SER A 382 22.96 -6.67 5.95
CA SER A 382 24.27 -7.31 6.06
C SER A 382 25.15 -7.09 4.84
N TYR A 383 24.61 -6.56 3.74
CA TYR A 383 25.37 -6.25 2.55
C TYR A 383 26.02 -4.87 2.68
N TYR A 384 27.26 -4.85 3.17
CA TYR A 384 27.98 -3.63 3.58
C TYR A 384 28.28 -2.63 2.45
N VAL A 385 28.17 -3.05 1.18
CA VAL A 385 28.44 -2.21 0.00
C VAL A 385 27.30 -1.24 -0.25
N THR A 386 26.07 -1.58 0.17
CA THR A 386 24.90 -0.75 -0.06
C THR A 386 24.34 -0.20 1.25
N LYS A 387 23.57 0.88 1.12
CA LYS A 387 22.80 1.44 2.22
C LYS A 387 21.34 1.53 1.78
N ARG A 388 20.49 0.70 2.38
CA ARG A 388 19.04 0.81 2.17
C ARG A 388 18.54 2.14 2.72
N LEU A 389 17.77 2.85 1.90
CA LEU A 389 17.08 4.07 2.30
C LEU A 389 15.79 3.71 3.05
N PRO A 390 15.43 4.45 4.12
CA PRO A 390 14.21 4.24 4.88
C PRO A 390 12.96 4.64 4.07
N MET A 391 12.52 3.76 3.16
CA MET A 391 11.28 3.93 2.39
C MET A 391 10.09 3.44 3.23
N THR A 392 9.46 4.32 4.00
CA THR A 392 8.32 3.95 4.85
C THR A 392 6.98 4.33 4.24
N LEU A 393 5.90 3.72 4.75
CA LEU A 393 4.54 4.18 4.51
C LEU A 393 4.37 5.59 5.12
N LEU A 394 3.59 6.43 4.46
CA LEU A 394 3.18 7.72 4.99
C LEU A 394 2.20 7.53 6.13
N THR A 395 2.31 8.34 7.18
CA THR A 395 1.24 8.47 8.16
C THR A 395 0.05 9.22 7.55
N LEU A 396 -1.15 9.08 8.11
CA LEU A 396 -2.30 9.86 7.63
C LEU A 396 -2.03 11.36 7.71
N GLY A 397 -1.38 11.84 8.78
CA GLY A 397 -0.98 13.24 8.89
C GLY A 397 -0.10 13.69 7.72
N GLN A 398 0.91 12.89 7.35
CA GLN A 398 1.78 13.19 6.20
C GLN A 398 1.00 13.16 4.87
N VAL A 399 0.06 12.23 4.70
CA VAL A 399 -0.85 12.20 3.54
C VAL A 399 -1.61 13.51 3.46
N LEU A 400 -2.31 13.90 4.53
CA LEU A 400 -3.14 15.10 4.57
C LEU A 400 -2.32 16.37 4.32
N THR A 401 -1.18 16.54 5.00
CA THR A 401 -0.28 17.67 4.77
C THR A 401 0.21 17.72 3.32
N SER A 402 0.49 16.57 2.70
CA SER A 402 0.90 16.52 1.29
C SER A 402 -0.23 17.00 0.37
N VAL A 403 -1.49 16.66 0.66
CA VAL A 403 -2.66 17.13 -0.11
C VAL A 403 -2.94 18.61 0.12
N GLU A 404 -2.93 19.07 1.36
CA GLU A 404 -3.14 20.48 1.75
C GLU A 404 -2.11 21.41 1.13
N SER A 405 -0.86 20.96 1.02
CA SER A 405 0.24 21.75 0.45
C SER A 405 0.08 22.05 -1.06
N ASN A 406 -0.88 21.42 -1.74
CA ASN A 406 -1.10 21.60 -3.17
C ASN A 406 -2.50 22.17 -3.45
N ALA A 407 -2.54 23.42 -3.91
CA ALA A 407 -3.77 24.15 -4.19
C ALA A 407 -4.73 23.43 -5.15
N ASN A 408 -4.22 22.59 -6.06
CA ASN A 408 -5.04 21.83 -7.01
C ASN A 408 -5.81 20.66 -6.35
N PHE A 409 -5.40 20.22 -5.16
CA PHE A 409 -5.97 19.05 -4.50
C PHE A 409 -6.52 19.34 -3.10
N ALA A 410 -6.06 20.41 -2.44
CA ALA A 410 -6.53 20.82 -1.11
C ALA A 410 -8.06 20.93 -1.02
N GLY A 411 -8.70 21.42 -2.09
CA GLY A 411 -10.17 21.50 -2.18
C GLY A 411 -10.89 20.17 -2.01
N PHE A 412 -10.28 19.04 -2.40
CA PHE A 412 -10.91 17.72 -2.28
C PHE A 412 -11.08 17.27 -0.83
N LEU A 413 -10.27 17.77 0.12
CA LEU A 413 -10.39 17.44 1.54
C LEU A 413 -11.69 17.97 2.17
N ARG A 414 -12.40 18.89 1.50
CA ARG A 414 -13.74 19.34 1.89
C ARG A 414 -14.79 18.23 1.77
N HIS A 415 -14.53 17.22 0.92
CA HIS A 415 -15.41 16.07 0.78
C HIS A 415 -15.05 15.00 1.82
N THR A 416 -15.95 14.76 2.76
CA THR A 416 -15.72 13.81 3.85
C THR A 416 -15.44 12.38 3.35
N GLN A 417 -15.98 12.02 2.17
CA GLN A 417 -15.70 10.73 1.54
C GLN A 417 -14.28 10.63 0.97
N VAL A 418 -13.71 11.72 0.46
CA VAL A 418 -12.30 11.75 0.02
C VAL A 418 -11.38 11.52 1.21
N TYR A 419 -11.64 12.18 2.35
CA TYR A 419 -10.86 11.97 3.58
C TYR A 419 -10.88 10.50 4.03
N ARG A 420 -12.05 9.84 3.97
CA ARG A 420 -12.20 8.41 4.27
C ARG A 420 -11.40 7.54 3.34
N HIS A 421 -11.48 7.79 2.03
CA HIS A 421 -10.72 7.03 1.05
C HIS A 421 -9.22 7.22 1.24
N LEU A 422 -8.74 8.43 1.56
CA LEU A 422 -7.34 8.65 1.91
C LEU A 422 -6.90 7.87 3.15
N PHE A 423 -7.75 7.76 4.17
CA PHE A 423 -7.52 6.88 5.32
C PHE A 423 -7.48 5.39 4.90
N ALA A 424 -8.42 4.96 4.06
CA ALA A 424 -8.54 3.57 3.61
C ALA A 424 -7.34 3.13 2.75
N LEU A 425 -6.96 3.94 1.76
CA LEU A 425 -5.76 3.74 0.94
C LEU A 425 -4.47 3.76 1.78
N GLY A 426 -4.53 4.30 3.00
CA GLY A 426 -3.43 4.30 3.94
C GLY A 426 -2.22 5.08 3.44
N GLY A 427 -1.03 4.58 3.73
CA GLY A 427 0.22 5.33 3.60
C GLY A 427 0.98 5.16 2.29
N VAL A 428 0.43 4.50 1.27
CA VAL A 428 1.18 4.25 0.02
C VAL A 428 1.06 5.46 -0.92
N PRO A 429 2.17 6.20 -1.19
CA PRO A 429 2.12 7.46 -1.95
C PRO A 429 1.42 7.35 -3.31
N ARG A 430 1.69 6.29 -4.07
CA ARG A 430 1.08 6.12 -5.41
C ARG A 430 -0.43 5.97 -5.36
N TRP A 431 -0.97 5.25 -4.38
CA TRP A 431 -2.42 5.05 -4.27
C TRP A 431 -3.11 6.38 -4.01
N VAL A 432 -2.54 7.19 -3.11
CA VAL A 432 -3.00 8.55 -2.81
C VAL A 432 -2.92 9.45 -4.05
N VAL A 433 -1.76 9.49 -4.73
CA VAL A 433 -1.55 10.36 -5.89
C VAL A 433 -2.48 9.98 -7.04
N ASP A 434 -2.59 8.69 -7.37
CA ASP A 434 -3.44 8.24 -8.47
C ASP A 434 -4.92 8.46 -8.18
N TYR A 435 -5.34 8.30 -6.92
CA TYR A 435 -6.69 8.63 -6.48
C TYR A 435 -7.00 10.11 -6.71
N LEU A 436 -6.14 11.00 -6.21
CA LEU A 436 -6.33 12.46 -6.33
C LEU A 436 -6.25 12.95 -7.79
N LEU A 437 -5.36 12.38 -8.59
CA LEU A 437 -5.32 12.65 -10.04
C LEU A 437 -6.58 12.15 -10.74
N GLY A 438 -7.13 11.00 -10.33
CA GLY A 438 -8.42 10.50 -10.77
C GLY A 438 -9.55 11.50 -10.46
N LEU A 439 -9.63 11.97 -9.22
CA LEU A 439 -10.60 12.98 -8.81
C LEU A 439 -10.47 14.25 -9.67
N LYS A 440 -9.25 14.75 -9.88
CA LYS A 440 -8.98 15.93 -10.70
C LYS A 440 -9.45 15.75 -12.14
N ARG A 441 -9.21 14.59 -12.76
CA ARG A 441 -9.70 14.30 -14.13
C ARG A 441 -11.22 14.23 -14.21
N CYS A 442 -11.87 13.79 -13.14
CA CYS A 442 -13.33 13.71 -13.05
C CYS A 442 -13.99 14.98 -12.51
N SER A 443 -13.21 16.01 -12.18
CA SER A 443 -13.73 17.28 -11.67
C SER A 443 -14.00 18.22 -12.83
N GLU A 444 -15.25 18.66 -12.94
CA GLU A 444 -15.58 19.87 -13.70
C GLU A 444 -15.12 21.10 -12.91
N PRO A 445 -15.12 22.32 -13.50
CA PRO A 445 -14.48 23.50 -12.89
C PRO A 445 -14.81 23.75 -11.41
N ASP A 446 -15.97 23.33 -10.90
CA ASP A 446 -16.38 23.57 -9.51
C ASP A 446 -17.13 22.41 -8.81
N THR A 447 -17.26 21.21 -9.39
CA THR A 447 -18.04 20.12 -8.77
C THR A 447 -17.52 18.71 -9.08
N ILE A 448 -17.49 17.87 -8.05
CA ILE A 448 -17.23 16.44 -8.13
C ILE A 448 -18.36 15.66 -7.46
N THR A 449 -18.87 14.62 -8.15
CA THR A 449 -20.00 13.83 -7.65
C THR A 449 -19.54 12.70 -6.72
N LEU A 450 -20.40 12.26 -5.80
CA LEU A 450 -20.13 11.10 -4.96
C LEU A 450 -19.87 9.83 -5.78
N LYS A 451 -20.55 9.67 -6.92
CA LYS A 451 -20.34 8.56 -7.84
C LYS A 451 -18.91 8.57 -8.40
N SER A 452 -18.43 9.72 -8.86
CA SER A 452 -17.05 9.88 -9.34
C SER A 452 -16.02 9.62 -8.25
N ILE A 453 -16.28 10.11 -7.03
CA ILE A 453 -15.41 9.88 -5.85
C ILE A 453 -15.26 8.38 -5.57
N LYS A 454 -16.37 7.62 -5.59
CA LYS A 454 -16.36 6.16 -5.37
C LYS A 454 -15.68 5.40 -6.50
N MET A 455 -16.01 5.71 -7.76
CA MET A 455 -15.38 5.07 -8.92
C MET A 455 -13.85 5.25 -8.93
N CYS A 456 -13.35 6.45 -8.59
CA CYS A 456 -11.91 6.69 -8.53
C CYS A 456 -11.24 5.85 -7.43
N PHE A 457 -11.91 5.69 -6.29
CA PHE A 457 -11.41 4.88 -5.18
C PHE A 457 -11.40 3.39 -5.55
N GLU A 458 -12.50 2.87 -6.08
CA GLU A 458 -12.63 1.48 -6.57
C GLU A 458 -11.58 1.16 -7.63
N GLY A 459 -11.31 2.10 -8.55
CA GLY A 459 -10.26 1.95 -9.56
C GLY A 459 -8.87 1.81 -8.95
N VAL A 460 -8.52 2.62 -7.97
CA VAL A 460 -7.24 2.51 -7.24
C VAL A 460 -7.18 1.23 -6.41
N TRP A 461 -8.27 0.88 -5.75
CA TRP A 461 -8.39 -0.33 -4.94
C TRP A 461 -8.12 -1.59 -5.77
N THR A 462 -8.90 -1.78 -6.82
CA THR A 462 -8.78 -2.93 -7.74
C THR A 462 -7.42 -3.00 -8.43
N THR A 463 -6.87 -1.85 -8.84
CA THR A 463 -5.58 -1.79 -9.53
C THR A 463 -4.41 -2.14 -8.61
N TYR A 464 -4.45 -1.70 -7.35
CA TYR A 464 -3.27 -1.73 -6.49
C TYR A 464 -3.44 -2.48 -5.17
N VAL A 465 -4.56 -2.28 -4.47
CA VAL A 465 -4.76 -2.82 -3.13
C VAL A 465 -4.93 -4.34 -3.18
N ASP A 466 -5.76 -4.84 -4.09
CA ASP A 466 -6.00 -6.28 -4.25
C ASP A 466 -4.71 -7.03 -4.64
N ALA A 467 -3.93 -6.44 -5.54
CA ALA A 467 -2.62 -6.99 -5.91
C ALA A 467 -1.61 -6.94 -4.75
N TYR A 468 -1.70 -5.94 -3.87
CA TYR A 468 -0.83 -5.79 -2.71
C TYR A 468 -1.14 -6.82 -1.62
N THR A 469 -2.42 -7.04 -1.30
CA THR A 469 -2.83 -8.00 -0.27
C THR A 469 -2.56 -9.44 -0.72
N GLY A 470 -2.63 -9.74 -2.02
CA GLY A 470 -2.24 -11.04 -2.58
C GLY A 470 -0.76 -11.42 -2.45
N LEU A 471 0.12 -10.51 -2.01
CA LEU A 471 1.56 -10.79 -1.86
C LEU A 471 1.92 -11.57 -0.59
N ILE A 472 1.01 -11.62 0.38
CA ILE A 472 1.24 -12.20 1.71
C ILE A 472 0.17 -13.25 1.95
N SER A 473 0.55 -14.39 2.56
CA SER A 473 -0.45 -15.41 2.90
C SER A 473 -1.51 -14.87 3.86
N THR A 474 -2.75 -15.34 3.74
CA THR A 474 -3.89 -14.94 4.59
C THR A 474 -3.55 -15.02 6.08
N HIS A 475 -2.91 -16.10 6.54
CA HIS A 475 -2.51 -16.27 7.94
C HIS A 475 -1.51 -15.18 8.41
N GLN A 476 -0.56 -14.79 7.56
CA GLN A 476 0.39 -13.72 7.89
C GLN A 476 -0.30 -12.35 7.94
N LEU A 477 -1.24 -12.08 7.01
CA LEU A 477 -2.05 -10.86 7.03
C LEU A 477 -2.86 -10.77 8.32
N VAL A 478 -3.56 -11.85 8.69
CA VAL A 478 -4.36 -11.93 9.92
C VAL A 478 -3.51 -11.72 11.16
N ARG A 479 -2.35 -12.37 11.25
CA ARG A 479 -1.41 -12.19 12.35
C ARG A 479 -0.93 -10.74 12.44
N LEU A 480 -0.60 -10.13 11.30
CA LEU A 480 -0.13 -8.74 11.24
C LEU A 480 -1.23 -7.76 11.70
N ALA A 481 -2.44 -7.93 11.20
CA ALA A 481 -3.62 -7.17 11.61
C ALA A 481 -3.91 -7.33 13.10
N ALA A 482 -3.81 -8.56 13.63
CA ALA A 482 -4.00 -8.83 15.05
C ALA A 482 -2.98 -8.08 15.93
N TYR A 483 -1.70 -8.01 15.53
CA TYR A 483 -0.73 -7.16 16.24
C TYR A 483 -1.11 -5.67 16.20
N ALA A 484 -1.60 -5.18 15.05
CA ALA A 484 -1.94 -3.77 14.86
C ALA A 484 -3.14 -3.27 15.69
N VAL A 485 -4.02 -4.19 16.14
CA VAL A 485 -5.21 -3.84 16.97
C VAL A 485 -5.16 -4.36 18.40
N SER A 486 -4.33 -5.37 18.69
CA SER A 486 -4.23 -5.99 20.03
C SER A 486 -3.58 -5.09 21.08
N GLY A 487 -2.78 -4.10 20.65
CA GLY A 487 -1.94 -3.29 21.53
C GLY A 487 -0.67 -3.99 22.00
N ARG A 488 -0.33 -5.14 21.41
CA ARG A 488 0.94 -5.84 21.65
C ARG A 488 2.08 -5.09 20.98
N GLN A 489 3.17 -4.91 21.72
CA GLN A 489 4.39 -4.28 21.24
C GLN A 489 5.42 -5.32 20.83
N VAL A 490 6.32 -4.94 19.94
CA VAL A 490 7.31 -5.83 19.33
C VAL A 490 8.68 -5.18 19.33
N ARG A 491 9.76 -5.95 19.35
CA ARG A 491 11.11 -5.42 19.09
C ARG A 491 11.50 -5.72 17.66
N HIS A 492 12.32 -4.86 17.08
CA HIS A 492 12.82 -5.04 15.71
C HIS A 492 13.44 -6.43 15.46
N GLN A 493 14.14 -6.98 16.45
CA GLN A 493 14.87 -8.25 16.31
C GLN A 493 14.01 -9.50 16.56
N ASP A 494 12.79 -9.33 17.10
CA ASP A 494 11.91 -10.43 17.43
C ASP A 494 11.39 -11.12 16.16
N ALA A 495 11.18 -12.44 16.24
CA ALA A 495 10.57 -13.20 15.16
C ALA A 495 9.08 -12.84 15.04
N PHE A 496 8.64 -12.54 13.82
CA PHE A 496 7.23 -12.39 13.48
C PHE A 496 6.58 -13.78 13.29
N ASP A 497 7.24 -14.61 12.49
CA ASP A 497 6.93 -16.02 12.25
C ASP A 497 8.24 -16.81 12.03
N LYS A 498 8.16 -18.04 11.51
CA LYS A 498 9.34 -18.88 11.24
C LYS A 498 10.25 -18.31 10.14
N GLN A 499 9.75 -17.45 9.27
CA GLN A 499 10.45 -16.92 8.10
C GLN A 499 10.95 -15.47 8.33
N PHE A 500 10.16 -14.66 9.03
CA PHE A 500 10.33 -13.21 9.12
C PHE A 500 10.56 -12.72 10.56
N LYS A 501 11.33 -11.62 10.69
CA LYS A 501 11.47 -10.80 11.90
C LYS A 501 10.66 -9.51 11.73
N TRP A 502 10.36 -8.80 12.80
CA TRP A 502 9.63 -7.53 12.70
C TRP A 502 10.35 -6.44 11.92
N SER A 503 11.67 -6.31 12.09
CA SER A 503 12.47 -5.40 11.27
C SER A 503 12.29 -5.69 9.78
N LYS A 504 12.16 -6.97 9.40
CA LYS A 504 11.99 -7.42 8.01
C LYS A 504 10.68 -6.93 7.42
N LEU A 505 9.57 -7.05 8.13
CA LEU A 505 8.26 -6.59 7.66
C LEU A 505 8.19 -5.07 7.51
N ARG A 506 8.79 -4.33 8.47
CA ARG A 506 8.99 -2.88 8.37
C ARG A 506 9.81 -2.52 7.13
N ASP A 507 10.86 -3.29 6.88
CA ASP A 507 11.79 -3.07 5.78
C ASP A 507 11.22 -3.43 4.40
N SER A 508 10.17 -4.23 4.36
CA SER A 508 9.36 -4.42 3.13
C SER A 508 8.21 -3.41 3.03
N SER A 509 8.08 -2.48 3.99
CA SER A 509 7.05 -1.45 4.08
C SER A 509 5.63 -2.01 4.12
N ILE A 510 5.50 -3.21 4.69
CA ILE A 510 4.23 -3.90 4.91
C ILE A 510 3.56 -3.36 6.19
N CYS A 511 4.38 -2.96 7.16
CA CYS A 511 3.95 -2.32 8.39
C CYS A 511 4.88 -1.16 8.76
N VAL A 512 4.40 -0.30 9.66
CA VAL A 512 5.22 0.71 10.35
C VAL A 512 5.44 0.25 11.78
N LEU A 513 6.67 0.40 12.26
CA LEU A 513 7.05 0.16 13.64
C LEU A 513 7.32 1.50 14.31
N ASN A 514 6.35 1.99 15.08
CA ASN A 514 6.44 3.26 15.78
C ASN A 514 7.11 3.02 17.15
N PRO A 515 8.27 3.62 17.44
CA PRO A 515 8.91 3.48 18.75
C PRO A 515 7.98 3.95 19.87
N SER A 516 7.89 3.18 20.95
CA SER A 516 7.11 3.62 22.12
C SER A 516 7.78 4.81 22.80
N SER A 517 6.99 5.83 23.13
CA SER A 517 7.44 7.00 23.89
C SER A 517 8.04 6.64 25.25
N SER A 518 7.58 5.54 25.86
CA SER A 518 8.01 5.08 27.18
C SER A 518 9.27 4.21 27.16
N THR A 519 9.52 3.48 26.07
CA THR A 519 10.60 2.49 25.95
C THR A 519 11.07 2.40 24.50
N PRO A 520 12.15 3.10 24.11
CA PRO A 520 12.57 3.23 22.71
C PRO A 520 12.92 1.92 21.98
N ARG A 521 13.07 0.81 22.71
CA ARG A 521 13.43 -0.52 22.15
C ARG A 521 12.23 -1.36 21.73
N VAL A 522 11.01 -0.99 22.11
CA VAL A 522 9.77 -1.64 21.70
C VAL A 522 8.96 -0.70 20.82
N CYS A 523 8.26 -1.28 19.86
CA CYS A 523 7.51 -0.58 18.85
C CYS A 523 6.07 -1.05 18.82
N ASP A 524 5.16 -0.11 18.58
CA ASP A 524 3.79 -0.40 18.19
C ASP A 524 3.75 -0.74 16.70
N VAL A 525 2.95 -1.74 16.35
CA VAL A 525 2.76 -2.16 14.96
C VAL A 525 1.61 -1.39 14.34
N ARG A 526 1.82 -0.80 13.16
CA ARG A 526 0.78 -0.17 12.35
C ARG A 526 0.74 -0.77 10.96
N VAL A 527 -0.45 -0.97 10.44
CA VAL A 527 -0.73 -1.37 9.06
C VAL A 527 -1.69 -0.38 8.38
N PRO A 528 -1.67 -0.29 7.04
CA PRO A 528 -2.71 0.39 6.28
C PRO A 528 -4.11 -0.17 6.60
N TYR A 529 -5.13 0.69 6.66
CA TYR A 529 -6.51 0.26 6.94
C TYR A 529 -7.02 -0.71 5.86
N ALA A 530 -6.63 -0.51 4.60
CA ALA A 530 -6.93 -1.44 3.50
C ALA A 530 -6.60 -2.91 3.80
N LEU A 531 -5.54 -3.16 4.59
CA LEU A 531 -5.18 -4.53 4.99
C LEU A 531 -6.25 -5.14 5.91
N LEU A 532 -6.81 -4.36 6.82
CA LEU A 532 -7.87 -4.83 7.72
C LEU A 532 -9.16 -5.15 6.94
N GLN A 533 -9.53 -4.30 5.99
CA GLN A 533 -10.70 -4.54 5.13
C GLN A 533 -10.53 -5.79 4.26
N SER A 534 -9.33 -6.03 3.71
CA SER A 534 -9.09 -7.24 2.91
C SER A 534 -9.26 -8.55 3.68
N ILE A 535 -9.09 -8.54 5.01
CA ILE A 535 -9.31 -9.69 5.88
C ILE A 535 -10.80 -9.91 6.12
N ALA A 536 -11.57 -8.82 6.28
CA ALA A 536 -13.01 -8.88 6.50
C ALA A 536 -13.73 -9.59 5.34
N SER A 537 -13.23 -9.44 4.11
CA SER A 537 -13.79 -10.03 2.90
C SER A 537 -13.24 -11.43 2.54
N SER A 538 -12.40 -12.05 3.37
CA SER A 538 -11.69 -13.30 3.04
C SER A 538 -12.34 -14.55 3.67
N ASP A 539 -12.60 -15.57 2.84
CA ASP A 539 -13.14 -16.87 3.28
C ASP A 539 -12.05 -17.88 3.69
N ASP A 540 -10.76 -17.53 3.60
CA ASP A 540 -9.62 -18.45 3.75
C ASP A 540 -9.21 -18.71 5.23
N MET A 541 -10.05 -18.35 6.20
CA MET A 541 -9.74 -18.45 7.63
C MET A 541 -9.86 -19.90 8.13
N THR A 542 -8.85 -20.38 8.86
CA THR A 542 -8.77 -21.80 9.25
C THR A 542 -9.08 -22.05 10.72
N SER A 543 -8.75 -21.11 11.61
CA SER A 543 -8.98 -21.25 13.04
C SER A 543 -10.21 -20.47 13.52
N LYS A 544 -10.85 -20.94 14.60
CA LYS A 544 -11.97 -20.23 15.24
C LYS A 544 -11.60 -18.79 15.64
N ALA A 545 -10.37 -18.56 16.09
CA ALA A 545 -9.92 -17.22 16.47
C ALA A 545 -9.83 -16.28 15.25
N GLU A 546 -9.30 -16.79 14.13
CA GLU A 546 -9.22 -16.05 12.87
C GLU A 546 -10.60 -15.71 12.31
N ILE A 547 -11.52 -16.68 12.29
CA ILE A 547 -12.90 -16.48 11.81
C ILE A 547 -13.60 -15.37 12.61
N PHE A 548 -13.51 -15.42 13.94
CA PHE A 548 -14.12 -14.39 14.78
C PHE A 548 -13.42 -13.05 14.67
N PHE A 549 -12.10 -13.04 14.44
CA PHE A 549 -11.37 -11.80 14.20
C PHE A 549 -11.77 -11.15 12.89
N ALA A 550 -11.79 -11.90 11.78
CA ALA A 550 -12.27 -11.44 10.49
C ALA A 550 -13.72 -10.93 10.58
N ALA A 551 -14.59 -11.66 11.27
CA ALA A 551 -15.98 -11.23 11.45
C ALA A 551 -16.12 -9.96 12.31
N ALA A 552 -15.25 -9.75 13.31
CA ALA A 552 -15.21 -8.50 14.06
C ALA A 552 -14.67 -7.31 13.24
N LEU A 553 -13.81 -7.57 12.25
CA LEU A 553 -13.43 -6.55 11.26
C LEU A 553 -14.58 -6.26 10.29
N SER A 554 -15.34 -7.27 9.87
CA SER A 554 -16.59 -7.10 9.09
C SER A 554 -17.62 -6.28 9.87
N ASP A 555 -17.76 -6.51 11.17
CA ASP A 555 -18.64 -5.69 12.04
C ASP A 555 -18.23 -4.20 12.01
N ILE A 556 -16.93 -3.87 11.92
CA ILE A 556 -16.49 -2.47 11.77
C ILE A 556 -16.95 -1.91 10.42
N GLU A 557 -16.75 -2.65 9.33
CA GLU A 557 -17.14 -2.20 8.00
C GLU A 557 -18.67 -2.02 7.88
N GLU A 558 -19.43 -3.02 8.31
CA GLU A 558 -20.88 -3.05 8.21
C GLU A 558 -21.55 -2.08 9.19
N LEU A 559 -21.18 -2.11 10.47
CA LEU A 559 -21.90 -1.35 11.51
C LEU A 559 -21.35 0.06 11.73
N VAL A 560 -20.12 0.31 11.28
CA VAL A 560 -19.46 1.61 11.43
C VAL A 560 -19.28 2.28 10.07
N ASP A 561 -18.48 1.74 9.16
CA ASP A 561 -18.09 2.46 7.93
C ASP A 561 -19.29 2.78 7.03
N SER A 562 -20.18 1.81 6.85
CA SER A 562 -21.38 1.96 6.02
C SER A 562 -22.39 2.97 6.62
N GLU A 563 -22.43 3.08 7.96
CA GLU A 563 -23.42 3.86 8.72
C GLU A 563 -22.89 5.19 9.27
N LEU A 564 -21.59 5.48 9.12
CA LEU A 564 -20.89 6.58 9.80
C LEU A 564 -21.42 8.00 9.47
N PHE A 565 -22.28 8.17 8.45
CA PHE A 565 -22.98 9.44 8.17
C PHE A 565 -24.51 9.36 8.28
N VAL A 566 -25.05 8.17 8.48
CA VAL A 566 -26.46 7.96 8.79
C VAL A 566 -26.67 8.14 10.31
N ARG A 567 -25.74 7.60 11.10
CA ARG A 567 -25.74 7.70 12.55
C ARG A 567 -25.22 9.06 13.04
N GLU A 568 -25.69 9.44 14.21
CA GLU A 568 -25.12 10.56 14.95
C GLU A 568 -23.66 10.26 15.34
N PRO A 569 -22.74 11.26 15.34
CA PRO A 569 -21.33 11.01 15.65
C PRO A 569 -21.07 10.33 17.00
N TRP A 570 -21.91 10.59 18.00
CA TRP A 570 -21.80 9.92 19.30
C TRP A 570 -22.22 8.44 19.21
N GLN A 571 -23.24 8.11 18.42
CA GLN A 571 -23.64 6.71 18.16
C GLN A 571 -22.60 5.95 17.36
N SER A 572 -22.00 6.59 16.34
CA SER A 572 -20.89 5.99 15.60
C SER A 572 -19.69 5.71 16.50
N TRP A 573 -19.41 6.62 17.45
CA TRP A 573 -18.33 6.43 18.42
C TRP A 573 -18.61 5.29 19.41
N GLU A 574 -19.85 5.11 19.84
CA GLU A 574 -20.29 3.97 20.65
C GLU A 574 -20.17 2.65 19.89
N MET A 575 -20.72 2.60 18.67
CA MET A 575 -20.67 1.40 17.83
C MET A 575 -19.23 0.99 17.50
N PHE A 576 -18.40 1.95 17.08
CA PHE A 576 -16.97 1.72 16.85
C PHE A 576 -16.29 1.15 18.09
N GLY A 577 -16.64 1.64 19.27
CA GLY A 577 -16.11 1.13 20.53
C GLY A 577 -16.39 -0.33 20.78
N ALA A 578 -17.63 -0.75 20.60
CA ALA A 578 -18.03 -2.14 20.76
C ALA A 578 -17.32 -3.04 19.74
N CYS A 579 -17.29 -2.62 18.46
CA CYS A 579 -16.58 -3.34 17.41
C CYS A 579 -15.08 -3.46 17.71
N PHE A 580 -14.49 -2.38 18.23
CA PHE A 580 -13.08 -2.37 18.60
C PHE A 580 -12.75 -3.30 19.77
N TYR A 581 -13.60 -3.38 20.81
CA TYR A 581 -13.42 -4.38 21.88
C TYR A 581 -13.45 -5.80 21.33
N ALA A 582 -14.42 -6.12 20.47
CA ALA A 582 -14.52 -7.43 19.84
C ALA A 582 -13.26 -7.73 18.99
N ALA A 583 -12.85 -6.79 18.15
CA ALA A 583 -11.65 -6.91 17.32
C ALA A 583 -10.38 -7.12 18.16
N ARG A 584 -10.19 -6.35 19.25
CA ARG A 584 -9.02 -6.48 20.14
C ARG A 584 -8.99 -7.83 20.85
N ILE A 585 -10.12 -8.27 21.42
CA ILE A 585 -10.22 -9.55 22.12
C ILE A 585 -9.90 -10.69 21.15
N ASN A 586 -10.48 -10.67 19.96
CA ASN A 586 -10.25 -11.69 18.94
C ASN A 586 -8.81 -11.66 18.40
N ALA A 587 -8.23 -10.47 18.24
CA ALA A 587 -6.82 -10.34 17.87
C ALA A 587 -5.90 -10.95 18.92
N LEU A 588 -6.13 -10.72 20.21
CA LEU A 588 -5.35 -11.35 21.28
C LEU A 588 -5.48 -12.89 21.25
N LEU A 589 -6.67 -13.42 20.95
CA LEU A 589 -6.89 -14.86 20.75
C LEU A 589 -6.14 -15.40 19.53
N VAL A 590 -6.14 -14.68 18.40
CA VAL A 590 -5.34 -15.01 17.19
C VAL A 590 -3.85 -15.07 17.51
N LEU A 591 -3.37 -14.18 18.39
CA LEU A 591 -1.99 -14.17 18.85
C LEU A 591 -1.68 -15.26 19.91
N GLY A 592 -2.66 -16.07 20.29
CA GLY A 592 -2.50 -17.20 21.21
C GLY A 592 -2.67 -16.84 22.68
N HIS A 593 -3.20 -15.65 23.02
CA HIS A 593 -3.48 -15.27 24.39
C HIS A 593 -4.90 -15.67 24.79
N SER A 594 -5.04 -16.70 25.61
CA SER A 594 -6.33 -17.10 26.20
C SER A 594 -6.67 -16.33 27.48
N THR A 595 -5.68 -15.66 28.08
CA THR A 595 -5.83 -14.88 29.31
C THR A 595 -4.90 -13.66 29.24
N VAL A 596 -5.38 -12.51 29.69
CA VAL A 596 -4.62 -11.25 29.74
C VAL A 596 -4.98 -10.45 30.97
N THR A 597 -4.12 -9.52 31.36
CA THR A 597 -4.43 -8.51 32.37
C THR A 597 -5.20 -7.34 31.78
N LEU A 598 -5.89 -6.55 32.59
CA LEU A 598 -6.56 -5.34 32.09
C LEU A 598 -5.58 -4.29 31.56
N GLY A 599 -4.36 -4.25 32.09
CA GLY A 599 -3.29 -3.41 31.53
C GLY A 599 -2.93 -3.77 30.09
N GLU A 600 -3.00 -5.05 29.74
CA GLU A 600 -2.76 -5.53 28.37
C GLU A 600 -4.01 -5.39 27.49
N LEU A 601 -5.21 -5.59 28.05
CA LEU A 601 -6.47 -5.44 27.31
C LEU A 601 -6.81 -3.97 27.02
N LEU A 602 -6.38 -3.04 27.88
CA LEU A 602 -6.69 -1.60 27.81
C LEU A 602 -5.40 -0.77 27.87
N PRO A 603 -4.47 -0.96 26.91
CA PRO A 603 -3.18 -0.30 26.93
C PRO A 603 -3.35 1.22 26.84
N GLY A 604 -2.58 1.94 27.66
CA GLY A 604 -2.65 3.40 27.73
C GLY A 604 -3.74 3.95 28.66
N ALA A 605 -4.73 3.16 29.08
CA ALA A 605 -5.75 3.67 29.99
C ALA A 605 -5.18 3.93 31.41
N LEU A 606 -5.60 5.04 32.01
CA LEU A 606 -5.32 5.42 33.39
C LEU A 606 -6.17 4.54 34.32
N MET A 607 -5.52 3.83 35.24
CA MET A 607 -6.16 2.97 36.24
C MET A 607 -5.20 2.70 37.40
N SER A 608 -5.73 2.25 38.54
CA SER A 608 -4.88 1.81 39.65
C SER A 608 -4.10 0.53 39.30
N ASP A 609 -2.96 0.31 39.95
CA ASP A 609 -2.14 -0.88 39.72
C ASP A 609 -2.88 -2.19 40.05
N ASP A 610 -3.75 -2.18 41.06
CA ASP A 610 -4.60 -3.34 41.38
C ASP A 610 -5.59 -3.65 40.26
N THR A 611 -6.20 -2.61 39.68
CA THR A 611 -7.12 -2.76 38.54
C THR A 611 -6.36 -3.27 37.32
N ARG A 612 -5.16 -2.72 37.08
CA ARG A 612 -4.28 -3.11 35.98
C ARG A 612 -3.92 -4.60 36.01
N ARG A 613 -3.73 -5.17 37.21
CA ARG A 613 -3.37 -6.58 37.43
C ARG A 613 -4.53 -7.56 37.35
N ILE A 614 -5.79 -7.10 37.29
CA ILE A 614 -6.95 -7.99 37.14
C ILE A 614 -6.76 -8.81 35.86
N SER A 615 -6.90 -10.13 35.97
CA SER A 615 -6.67 -11.06 34.87
C SER A 615 -7.97 -11.68 34.40
N VAL A 616 -8.21 -11.65 33.09
CA VAL A 616 -9.46 -12.11 32.46
C VAL A 616 -9.18 -13.18 31.41
N LYS A 617 -10.08 -14.16 31.33
CA LYS A 617 -10.13 -15.15 30.25
C LYS A 617 -10.81 -14.54 29.05
N LEU A 618 -10.14 -14.61 27.91
CA LEU A 618 -10.66 -14.11 26.64
C LEU A 618 -11.55 -15.16 26.00
N ALA A 619 -12.59 -14.70 25.31
CA ALA A 619 -13.50 -15.54 24.54
C ALA A 619 -13.81 -14.89 23.19
N PRO A 620 -14.01 -15.68 22.11
CA PRO A 620 -14.36 -15.15 20.81
C PRO A 620 -15.58 -14.23 20.91
N SER A 621 -15.44 -13.00 20.45
CA SER A 621 -16.35 -11.90 20.74
C SER A 621 -16.98 -11.31 19.48
N ARG A 622 -18.27 -10.95 19.54
CA ARG A 622 -19.01 -10.24 18.49
C ARG A 622 -19.85 -9.11 19.08
N VAL A 623 -20.26 -8.17 18.23
CA VAL A 623 -21.10 -7.04 18.64
C VAL A 623 -22.58 -7.39 18.57
N PHE A 624 -23.35 -6.88 19.53
CA PHE A 624 -24.80 -7.04 19.59
C PHE A 624 -25.46 -5.73 20.04
N GLU A 625 -26.30 -5.13 19.19
CA GLU A 625 -27.05 -3.91 19.53
C GLU A 625 -28.38 -4.31 20.21
N CYS A 626 -28.54 -4.01 21.50
CA CYS A 626 -29.69 -4.45 22.27
C CYS A 626 -30.86 -3.47 22.25
N ALA A 627 -32.08 -4.01 22.41
CA ALA A 627 -33.30 -3.23 22.60
C ALA A 627 -33.42 -2.69 24.04
N GLU A 628 -32.92 -3.46 25.00
CA GLU A 628 -33.02 -3.16 26.43
C GLU A 628 -32.06 -2.04 26.86
N LYS A 629 -32.31 -1.51 28.06
CA LYS A 629 -31.48 -0.49 28.71
C LYS A 629 -30.68 -1.10 29.86
N TYR A 630 -29.39 -0.80 29.90
CA TYR A 630 -28.52 -1.18 31.01
C TYR A 630 -28.90 -0.43 32.30
N GLY A 631 -28.99 -1.18 33.41
CA GLY A 631 -29.34 -0.71 34.74
C GLY A 631 -29.68 -1.88 35.69
N SER A 632 -30.29 -1.57 36.83
CA SER A 632 -30.64 -2.56 37.86
C SER A 632 -31.60 -3.64 37.38
N SER A 633 -32.46 -3.32 36.41
CA SER A 633 -33.46 -4.22 35.83
C SER A 633 -32.99 -4.98 34.59
N THR A 634 -31.72 -4.82 34.18
CA THR A 634 -31.23 -5.48 32.96
C THR A 634 -31.25 -6.99 33.14
N PRO A 635 -31.92 -7.73 32.24
CA PRO A 635 -31.95 -9.18 32.29
C PRO A 635 -30.59 -9.77 31.89
N LYS A 636 -30.37 -11.04 32.24
CA LYS A 636 -29.21 -11.81 31.79
C LYS A 636 -29.18 -12.00 30.26
N VAL A 637 -30.36 -12.17 29.67
CA VAL A 637 -30.55 -12.37 28.22
C VAL A 637 -31.24 -11.14 27.65
N VAL A 638 -30.61 -10.51 26.66
CA VAL A 638 -31.09 -9.29 25.97
C VAL A 638 -31.49 -9.61 24.53
N SER A 639 -32.36 -8.77 23.95
CA SER A 639 -32.95 -8.94 22.62
C SER A 639 -32.31 -7.96 21.64
N ARG A 640 -32.16 -8.33 20.36
CA ARG A 640 -31.60 -7.42 19.35
C ARG A 640 -32.60 -6.30 19.06
N LYS A 641 -32.10 -5.06 18.94
CA LYS A 641 -32.90 -3.83 18.75
C LYS A 641 -33.95 -3.93 17.64
N ASP A 642 -33.56 -4.49 16.48
CA ASP A 642 -34.42 -4.56 15.29
C ASP A 642 -35.02 -5.96 15.05
N HIS A 643 -34.59 -6.97 15.82
CA HIS A 643 -35.05 -8.36 15.71
C HIS A 643 -35.22 -8.98 17.09
N LEU A 644 -36.33 -8.68 17.76
CA LEU A 644 -36.60 -9.08 19.15
C LEU A 644 -36.61 -10.61 19.42
N ALA A 645 -36.74 -11.41 18.36
CA ALA A 645 -36.64 -12.87 18.45
C ALA A 645 -35.19 -13.34 18.65
N GLU A 646 -34.21 -12.58 18.16
CA GLU A 646 -32.79 -12.85 18.35
C GLU A 646 -32.36 -12.36 19.74
N LYS A 647 -31.76 -13.27 20.52
CA LYS A 647 -31.42 -13.04 21.92
C LYS A 647 -29.98 -13.43 22.21
N ALA A 648 -29.34 -12.70 23.11
CA ALA A 648 -27.97 -12.96 23.55
C ALA A 648 -27.86 -12.97 25.08
N ASP A 649 -27.22 -13.99 25.64
CA ASP A 649 -26.77 -13.99 27.03
C ASP A 649 -25.46 -13.18 27.10
N TRP A 650 -25.54 -11.93 27.55
CA TRP A 650 -24.37 -11.05 27.58
C TRP A 650 -23.38 -11.37 28.71
N THR A 651 -23.78 -12.24 29.64
CA THR A 651 -22.87 -12.75 30.67
C THR A 651 -22.12 -14.00 30.22
N SER A 652 -22.59 -14.65 29.15
CA SER A 652 -21.78 -15.61 28.42
C SER A 652 -20.67 -14.83 27.69
N SER A 653 -19.42 -15.17 27.99
CA SER A 653 -18.25 -14.50 27.45
C SER A 653 -18.30 -14.52 25.91
N GLY A 654 -18.20 -13.35 25.27
CA GLY A 654 -18.20 -13.23 23.80
C GLY A 654 -19.26 -12.30 23.20
N ASN A 655 -20.14 -11.69 24.00
CA ASN A 655 -21.11 -10.71 23.49
C ASN A 655 -20.74 -9.31 23.98
N ILE A 656 -20.35 -8.43 23.06
CA ILE A 656 -20.09 -7.01 23.31
C ILE A 656 -21.36 -6.23 23.00
N ILE A 657 -22.04 -5.76 24.05
CA ILE A 657 -23.37 -5.16 23.89
C ILE A 657 -23.28 -3.66 23.74
N VAL A 658 -23.90 -3.13 22.68
CA VAL A 658 -24.21 -1.70 22.55
C VAL A 658 -25.57 -1.45 23.19
N ASN A 659 -25.61 -0.56 24.17
CA ASN A 659 -26.79 -0.31 24.97
C ASN A 659 -27.91 0.40 24.18
N GLY A 660 -29.16 0.12 24.52
CA GLY A 660 -30.31 0.83 23.96
C GLY A 660 -30.35 2.31 24.34
N VAL A 661 -30.93 3.13 23.45
CA VAL A 661 -30.99 4.61 23.58
C VAL A 661 -31.66 5.03 24.90
N GLY A 662 -31.02 5.96 25.62
CA GLY A 662 -31.57 6.54 26.86
C GLY A 662 -31.46 5.63 28.08
N GLY A 663 -30.41 4.82 28.17
CA GLY A 663 -30.04 4.02 29.36
C GLY A 663 -29.39 4.83 30.49
N ALA A 664 -29.01 4.16 31.59
CA ALA A 664 -28.51 4.77 32.83
C ALA A 664 -27.08 5.39 32.75
N GLY A 665 -26.66 5.83 31.57
CA GLY A 665 -25.31 6.34 31.32
C GLY A 665 -24.25 5.25 31.11
N VAL A 666 -24.64 4.04 30.70
CA VAL A 666 -23.73 3.02 30.16
C VAL A 666 -23.98 2.98 28.66
N ASP A 667 -22.92 2.95 27.86
CA ASP A 667 -23.05 2.95 26.40
C ASP A 667 -22.66 1.59 25.82
N ILE A 668 -21.65 0.94 26.40
CA ILE A 668 -21.23 -0.43 26.05
C ILE A 668 -21.12 -1.27 27.34
N PHE A 669 -21.55 -2.52 27.30
CA PHE A 669 -21.34 -3.46 28.40
C PHE A 669 -21.11 -4.88 27.92
N PHE A 670 -20.32 -5.63 28.66
CA PHE A 670 -20.04 -7.04 28.40
C PHE A 670 -19.44 -7.71 29.63
N ALA A 671 -19.24 -9.02 29.58
CA ALA A 671 -18.61 -9.75 30.66
C ALA A 671 -17.53 -10.72 30.18
N LEU A 672 -16.48 -10.82 30.98
CA LEU A 672 -15.43 -11.84 30.88
C LEU A 672 -15.32 -12.59 32.21
N LYS A 673 -14.61 -13.70 32.22
CA LYS A 673 -14.34 -14.45 33.46
C LYS A 673 -13.01 -14.07 34.05
N ASP A 674 -12.95 -13.93 35.36
CA ASP A 674 -11.71 -13.81 36.10
C ASP A 674 -10.85 -15.07 35.91
N ALA A 675 -9.57 -14.90 35.65
CA ALA A 675 -8.67 -16.00 35.31
C ALA A 675 -8.45 -16.98 36.47
N LEU A 676 -8.52 -16.50 37.71
CA LEU A 676 -8.23 -17.27 38.92
C LEU A 676 -9.49 -17.89 39.52
N SER A 677 -10.56 -17.11 39.61
CA SER A 677 -11.77 -17.47 40.34
C SER A 677 -12.93 -17.93 39.45
N GLU A 678 -12.83 -17.77 38.12
CA GLU A 678 -13.92 -17.97 37.14
C GLU A 678 -15.15 -17.08 37.37
N ASN A 679 -15.09 -16.18 38.36
CA ASN A 679 -16.14 -15.23 38.66
C ASN A 679 -16.32 -14.26 37.49
N LEU A 680 -17.54 -13.74 37.34
CA LEU A 680 -17.84 -12.79 36.30
C LEU A 680 -17.16 -11.43 36.61
N ILE A 681 -16.51 -10.87 35.60
CA ILE A 681 -16.05 -9.49 35.58
C ILE A 681 -16.86 -8.76 34.51
N VAL A 682 -17.70 -7.84 34.96
CA VAL A 682 -18.58 -7.04 34.09
C VAL A 682 -17.88 -5.73 33.77
N PHE A 683 -17.77 -5.44 32.48
CA PHE A 683 -17.28 -4.17 31.97
C PHE A 683 -18.47 -3.29 31.62
N VAL A 684 -18.41 -2.05 32.07
CA VAL A 684 -19.35 -1.00 31.67
C VAL A 684 -18.54 0.20 31.19
N ASP A 685 -18.66 0.53 29.92
CA ASP A 685 -17.96 1.63 29.27
C ASP A 685 -18.96 2.74 28.95
N GLN A 686 -18.58 3.96 29.34
CA GLN A 686 -19.31 5.18 29.08
C GLN A 686 -18.46 6.10 28.21
N ARG A 687 -19.01 6.43 27.05
CA ARG A 687 -18.46 7.35 26.05
C ARG A 687 -19.24 8.64 26.12
N LYS A 688 -18.60 9.70 26.62
CA LYS A 688 -19.28 10.97 26.86
C LYS A 688 -18.50 12.14 26.29
N ARG A 689 -19.25 13.06 25.69
CA ARG A 689 -18.84 14.42 25.39
C ARG A 689 -19.41 15.33 26.48
N HIS A 690 -18.60 16.25 26.98
CA HIS A 690 -19.04 17.27 27.93
C HIS A 690 -18.73 18.63 27.31
N PHE A 691 -19.73 19.52 27.22
CA PHE A 691 -19.49 20.85 26.69
C PHE A 691 -18.50 21.62 27.58
N GLY A 692 -17.36 22.00 27.02
CA GLY A 692 -16.27 22.64 27.75
C GLY A 692 -15.35 21.64 28.46
N LYS A 693 -14.44 22.17 29.30
CA LYS A 693 -13.35 21.37 29.88
C LYS A 693 -13.86 20.23 30.76
N PHE A 694 -13.48 19.00 30.43
CA PHE A 694 -13.70 17.86 31.31
C PHE A 694 -12.76 17.93 32.51
N GLN A 695 -13.31 17.89 33.72
CA GLN A 695 -12.58 18.09 34.96
C GLN A 695 -12.63 16.85 35.87
N PRO A 696 -11.77 16.77 36.91
CA PRO A 696 -11.80 15.68 37.88
C PRO A 696 -13.16 15.48 38.58
N LYS A 697 -13.98 16.54 38.71
CA LYS A 697 -15.35 16.43 39.23
C LYS A 697 -16.27 15.66 38.27
N SER A 698 -16.15 15.92 36.97
CA SER A 698 -16.88 15.21 35.90
C SER A 698 -16.51 13.73 35.91
N ALA A 699 -15.21 13.41 35.92
CA ALA A 699 -14.71 12.03 36.00
C ALA A 699 -15.29 11.27 37.22
N ARG A 700 -15.26 11.89 38.41
CA ARG A 700 -15.86 11.31 39.63
C ARG A 700 -17.34 11.04 39.47
N GLU A 701 -18.08 11.96 38.87
CA GLU A 701 -19.53 11.81 38.70
C GLU A 701 -19.88 10.64 37.77
N TYR A 702 -19.22 10.55 36.62
CA TYR A 702 -19.44 9.49 35.63
C TYR A 702 -19.07 8.11 36.19
N LEU A 703 -17.88 7.96 36.76
CA LEU A 703 -17.44 6.70 37.37
C LEU A 703 -18.35 6.28 38.55
N ARG A 704 -18.84 7.23 39.35
CA ARG A 704 -19.81 6.95 40.42
C ARG A 704 -21.16 6.46 39.87
N LYS A 705 -21.61 6.98 38.72
CA LYS A 705 -22.86 6.52 38.06
C LYS A 705 -22.70 5.07 37.60
N LEU A 706 -21.60 4.74 36.94
CA LEU A 706 -21.27 3.38 36.48
C LEU A 706 -21.26 2.37 37.63
N ARG A 707 -20.66 2.72 38.77
CA ARG A 707 -20.67 1.83 39.95
C ARG A 707 -22.06 1.54 40.51
N LYS A 708 -23.02 2.44 40.29
CA LYS A 708 -24.40 2.30 40.78
C LYS A 708 -25.32 1.56 39.79
N SER A 709 -24.92 1.37 38.54
CA SER A 709 -25.76 0.75 37.51
C SER A 709 -25.75 -0.78 37.51
N ARG A 710 -25.30 -1.42 38.59
CA ARG A 710 -25.19 -2.90 38.72
C ARG A 710 -26.56 -3.59 38.53
N PRO A 711 -26.69 -4.52 37.58
CA PRO A 711 -27.88 -5.37 37.45
C PRO A 711 -28.14 -6.20 38.71
N ALA A 712 -29.41 -6.30 39.12
CA ALA A 712 -29.81 -6.92 40.38
C ALA A 712 -29.54 -8.43 40.43
N PHE A 713 -29.51 -9.10 39.27
CA PHE A 713 -29.28 -10.54 39.18
C PHE A 713 -27.80 -10.94 39.37
N LEU A 714 -26.86 -9.99 39.31
CA LEU A 714 -25.44 -10.29 39.47
C LEU A 714 -25.12 -10.63 40.93
N GLU A 715 -24.58 -11.82 41.16
CA GLU A 715 -24.14 -12.30 42.47
C GLU A 715 -23.19 -11.33 43.16
N LYS A 716 -23.18 -11.29 44.51
CA LYS A 716 -22.33 -10.36 45.29
C LYS A 716 -20.83 -10.45 44.94
N GLY A 717 -20.34 -11.62 44.54
CA GLY A 717 -18.94 -11.85 44.15
C GLY A 717 -18.53 -11.28 42.77
N THR A 718 -19.50 -10.90 41.92
CA THR A 718 -19.22 -10.31 40.60
C THR A 718 -18.52 -8.95 40.75
N ARG A 719 -17.42 -8.78 40.02
CA ARG A 719 -16.66 -7.53 39.96
C ARG A 719 -17.18 -6.67 38.81
N LEU A 720 -17.33 -5.37 39.06
CA LEU A 720 -17.78 -4.40 38.06
C LEU A 720 -16.65 -3.41 37.77
N VAL A 721 -16.18 -3.40 36.53
CA VAL A 721 -15.12 -2.51 36.05
C VAL A 721 -15.73 -1.40 35.21
N GLY A 722 -15.62 -0.15 35.68
CA GLY A 722 -16.21 1.03 35.04
C GLY A 722 -15.20 1.83 34.22
N GLY A 723 -15.45 1.97 32.92
CA GLY A 723 -14.67 2.77 31.99
C GLY A 723 -15.35 4.09 31.65
N VAL A 724 -14.58 5.17 31.63
CA VAL A 724 -15.00 6.40 30.92
C VAL A 724 -13.99 6.70 29.83
N MET A 725 -14.45 6.69 28.59
CA MET A 725 -13.68 7.18 27.47
C MET A 725 -14.09 8.60 27.16
N ASN A 726 -13.11 9.49 27.16
CA ASN A 726 -13.31 10.88 26.77
C ASN A 726 -12.07 11.45 26.08
N CYS A 727 -12.27 12.25 25.04
CA CYS A 727 -11.19 12.84 24.26
C CYS A 727 -10.75 14.20 24.81
N VAL A 728 -10.34 14.23 26.07
CA VAL A 728 -9.76 15.42 26.71
C VAL A 728 -8.26 15.34 26.89
N ALA A 729 -7.62 16.50 27.01
CA ALA A 729 -6.19 16.60 27.31
C ALA A 729 -5.89 16.02 28.72
N PRO A 730 -4.85 15.17 28.87
CA PRO A 730 -4.42 14.63 30.16
C PRO A 730 -4.13 15.70 31.20
N SER A 731 -3.69 16.89 30.76
CA SER A 731 -3.38 18.02 31.64
C SER A 731 -4.55 18.47 32.52
N ASN A 732 -5.79 18.27 32.05
CA ASN A 732 -6.98 18.58 32.85
C ASN A 732 -7.21 17.58 34.00
N LEU A 733 -6.52 16.44 34.01
CA LEU A 733 -6.68 15.33 34.94
C LEU A 733 -5.36 14.95 35.66
N GLU A 734 -4.31 15.78 35.60
CA GLU A 734 -2.99 15.48 36.16
C GLU A 734 -3.04 15.03 37.63
N ASP A 735 -3.86 15.68 38.45
CA ASP A 735 -4.02 15.36 39.88
C ASP A 735 -5.12 14.32 40.18
N TYR A 736 -5.75 13.75 39.14
CA TYR A 736 -6.88 12.84 39.34
C TYR A 736 -6.45 11.38 39.51
N VAL A 737 -6.70 10.84 40.70
CA VAL A 737 -6.48 9.41 40.98
C VAL A 737 -7.71 8.60 40.58
N VAL A 738 -7.54 7.70 39.62
CA VAL A 738 -8.61 6.79 39.17
C VAL A 738 -8.93 5.77 40.28
N PRO A 739 -10.19 5.63 40.70
CA PRO A 739 -10.59 4.64 41.70
C PRO A 739 -10.28 3.19 41.29
N SER A 740 -10.29 2.27 42.26
CA SER A 740 -10.22 0.83 41.97
C SER A 740 -11.34 0.38 41.03
N ASP A 741 -11.10 -0.64 40.21
CA ASP A 741 -12.10 -1.18 39.27
C ASP A 741 -12.63 -0.12 38.31
N CYS A 742 -11.83 0.88 38.00
CA CYS A 742 -12.16 1.93 37.06
C CYS A 742 -10.99 2.19 36.13
N PHE A 743 -11.31 2.63 34.92
CA PHE A 743 -10.31 3.12 33.98
C PHE A 743 -10.81 4.39 33.28
N LEU A 744 -9.86 5.25 32.91
CA LEU A 744 -10.09 6.42 32.08
C LEU A 744 -9.20 6.34 30.84
N LEU A 745 -9.75 6.69 29.69
CA LEU A 745 -8.95 6.90 28.48
C LEU A 745 -9.08 8.35 28.05
N THR A 746 -7.95 9.01 27.83
CA THR A 746 -7.85 10.40 27.39
C THR A 746 -7.48 10.50 25.90
N ARG A 747 -7.52 11.72 25.34
CA ARG A 747 -7.19 11.94 23.92
C ARG A 747 -5.77 11.49 23.57
N ASP A 748 -4.78 11.83 24.39
CA ASP A 748 -3.36 11.59 24.08
C ASP A 748 -3.02 10.09 24.08
N GLU A 749 -3.82 9.27 24.77
CA GLU A 749 -3.64 7.82 24.85
C GLU A 749 -4.38 7.08 23.73
N THR A 750 -5.17 7.78 22.91
CA THR A 750 -6.00 7.20 21.82
C THR A 750 -5.16 6.38 20.86
N GLU A 751 -3.96 6.86 20.49
CA GLU A 751 -3.08 6.12 19.59
C GLU A 751 -2.56 4.83 20.21
N ARG A 752 -2.21 4.85 21.49
CA ARG A 752 -1.72 3.67 22.21
C ARG A 752 -2.83 2.64 22.42
N PHE A 753 -4.05 3.11 22.65
CA PHE A 753 -5.20 2.26 22.76
C PHE A 753 -5.59 1.71 21.37
N HIS A 754 -6.08 2.54 20.45
CA HIS A 754 -6.70 2.05 19.21
C HIS A 754 -5.72 1.51 18.16
N GLY A 755 -4.40 1.66 18.34
CA GLY A 755 -3.41 1.18 17.37
C GLY A 755 -3.70 1.75 15.99
N THR A 756 -3.60 0.95 14.92
CA THR A 756 -3.88 1.41 13.54
C THR A 756 -5.21 2.16 13.38
N LEU A 757 -6.22 1.84 14.19
CA LEU A 757 -7.55 2.43 14.10
C LEU A 757 -7.69 3.80 14.80
N ALA A 758 -6.61 4.34 15.37
CA ALA A 758 -6.64 5.62 16.10
C ALA A 758 -7.07 6.82 15.25
N TYR A 759 -6.88 6.75 13.94
CA TYR A 759 -7.32 7.80 12.99
C TYR A 759 -8.62 7.45 12.26
N HIS A 760 -9.26 6.34 12.62
CA HIS A 760 -10.56 6.01 12.08
C HIS A 760 -11.55 7.14 12.39
N PRO A 761 -12.38 7.61 11.45
CA PRO A 761 -13.23 8.79 11.70
C PRO A 761 -14.22 8.58 12.86
N ALA A 762 -14.64 7.34 13.10
CA ALA A 762 -15.50 6.96 14.23
C ALA A 762 -14.76 6.79 15.56
N CYS A 763 -13.42 6.78 15.56
CA CYS A 763 -12.59 6.61 16.76
C CYS A 763 -12.60 7.85 17.66
N THR A 764 -12.97 9.00 17.11
CA THR A 764 -12.95 10.28 17.81
C THR A 764 -14.34 10.90 17.90
N PRO A 765 -14.68 11.51 19.04
CA PRO A 765 -15.83 12.37 19.16
C PRO A 765 -15.62 13.74 18.52
N ILE A 766 -14.44 14.02 17.94
CA ILE A 766 -14.14 15.31 17.33
C ILE A 766 -14.98 15.52 16.06
N VAL A 767 -15.57 16.70 15.94
CA VAL A 767 -16.43 17.14 14.85
C VAL A 767 -15.66 18.16 13.98
N PRO A 768 -15.29 17.81 12.74
CA PRO A 768 -14.68 18.75 11.82
C PRO A 768 -15.74 19.75 11.31
N MET A 769 -15.60 21.01 11.69
CA MET A 769 -16.61 22.05 11.46
C MET A 769 -16.89 22.29 9.98
N ASN A 770 -15.91 22.11 9.11
CA ASN A 770 -16.05 22.36 7.67
C ASN A 770 -16.50 21.12 6.86
N SER A 771 -16.66 19.94 7.49
CA SER A 771 -17.03 18.71 6.76
C SER A 771 -18.08 17.83 7.45
N ALA A 772 -18.43 18.08 8.72
CA ALA A 772 -19.41 17.29 9.47
C ALA A 772 -20.87 17.56 9.05
N ASN A 773 -21.79 16.60 9.14
CA ASN A 773 -23.20 16.82 8.80
C ASN A 773 -23.91 17.78 9.79
N LYS A 774 -25.14 18.23 9.47
CA LYS A 774 -25.90 19.19 10.30
C LYS A 774 -26.00 18.71 11.75
N THR A 775 -26.36 17.46 11.99
CA THR A 775 -26.58 16.98 13.35
C THR A 775 -25.29 16.88 14.16
N ALA A 776 -24.18 16.47 13.52
CA ALA A 776 -22.85 16.52 14.10
C ALA A 776 -22.45 17.93 14.52
N LEU A 777 -22.72 18.93 13.67
CA LEU A 777 -22.46 20.33 14.02
C LEU A 777 -23.29 20.77 15.22
N LYS A 778 -24.58 20.47 15.24
CA LYS A 778 -25.46 20.80 16.37
C LYS A 778 -24.95 20.20 17.69
N SER A 779 -24.25 19.06 17.65
CA SER A 779 -23.70 18.43 18.85
C SER A 779 -22.53 19.18 19.51
N VAL A 780 -21.88 20.10 18.80
CA VAL A 780 -20.74 20.91 19.30
C VAL A 780 -21.07 22.41 19.38
N LEU A 781 -22.34 22.76 19.22
CA LEU A 781 -22.86 24.12 19.33
C LEU A 781 -23.79 24.21 20.53
N LYS A 782 -23.70 25.32 21.28
CA LYS A 782 -24.55 25.57 22.44
C LYS A 782 -25.21 26.93 22.33
N GLY A 783 -26.52 26.97 22.49
CA GLY A 783 -27.37 28.15 22.34
C GLY A 783 -28.85 27.75 22.38
N SER A 784 -29.74 28.65 21.98
CA SER A 784 -31.14 28.29 21.72
C SER A 784 -31.23 27.34 20.52
N GLU A 785 -32.24 26.46 20.50
CA GLU A 785 -32.41 25.49 19.41
C GLU A 785 -32.45 26.18 18.03
N GLU A 786 -33.16 27.31 17.94
CA GLU A 786 -33.23 28.14 16.73
C GLU A 786 -31.86 28.67 16.31
N HIS A 787 -31.07 29.21 17.23
CA HIS A 787 -29.74 29.76 16.91
C HIS A 787 -28.75 28.66 16.53
N VAL A 788 -28.79 27.52 17.22
CA VAL A 788 -27.94 26.37 16.90
C VAL A 788 -28.27 25.82 15.50
N ASP A 789 -29.55 25.71 15.17
CA ASP A 789 -29.97 25.22 13.85
C ASP A 789 -29.53 26.17 12.73
N LYS A 790 -29.75 27.48 12.91
CA LYS A 790 -29.28 28.53 11.98
C LYS A 790 -27.75 28.58 11.85
N ALA A 791 -27.01 28.41 12.95
CA ALA A 791 -25.55 28.37 12.91
C ALA A 791 -25.04 27.14 12.15
N ALA A 792 -25.66 25.97 12.36
CA ALA A 792 -25.32 24.76 11.62
C ALA A 792 -25.63 24.91 10.11
N GLU A 793 -26.77 25.49 9.74
CA GLU A 793 -27.11 25.79 8.35
C GLU A 793 -26.13 26.78 7.72
N GLU A 794 -25.73 27.82 8.46
CA GLU A 794 -24.78 28.80 7.96
C GLU A 794 -23.40 28.18 7.74
N ILE A 795 -22.94 27.30 8.64
CA ILE A 795 -21.72 26.53 8.42
C ILE A 795 -21.84 25.71 7.13
N LEU A 796 -22.95 25.01 6.92
CA LEU A 796 -23.18 24.22 5.70
C LEU A 796 -23.19 25.11 4.44
N ARG A 797 -23.84 26.27 4.50
CA ARG A 797 -23.85 27.26 3.41
C ARG A 797 -22.45 27.78 3.11
N LYS A 798 -21.67 28.11 4.14
CA LYS A 798 -20.29 28.63 4.02
C LYS A 798 -19.35 27.63 3.34
N ARG A 799 -19.58 26.33 3.50
CA ARG A 799 -18.79 25.27 2.81
C ARG A 799 -18.93 25.28 1.30
N MET A 800 -20.07 25.74 0.81
CA MET A 800 -20.36 25.83 -0.63
C MET A 800 -19.70 27.06 -1.27
N GLU A 801 -19.13 27.96 -0.48
CA GLU A 801 -18.34 29.08 -0.99
C GLU A 801 -16.93 28.61 -1.42
N PRO A 802 -16.24 29.34 -2.31
CA PRO A 802 -14.88 29.02 -2.71
C PRO A 802 -13.89 28.89 -1.55
N SER A 803 -14.15 29.56 -0.43
CA SER A 803 -13.37 29.46 0.82
C SER A 803 -13.47 28.10 1.51
N GLY A 804 -14.52 27.31 1.26
CA GLY A 804 -14.66 25.96 1.83
C GLY A 804 -15.12 25.89 3.27
N GLY A 805 -15.64 27.00 3.81
CA GLY A 805 -16.03 27.12 5.21
C GLY A 805 -15.23 28.18 5.95
N PHE A 806 -15.00 27.96 7.24
CA PHE A 806 -14.31 28.91 8.12
C PHE A 806 -12.85 28.54 8.30
N ILE A 807 -11.95 29.50 8.07
CA ILE A 807 -10.49 29.30 8.19
C ILE A 807 -10.03 29.02 9.63
N ASP A 808 -10.73 29.56 10.62
CA ASP A 808 -10.46 29.37 12.04
C ASP A 808 -11.72 29.71 12.89
N TYR A 809 -11.64 29.45 14.20
CA TYR A 809 -12.74 29.79 15.10
C TYR A 809 -12.98 31.29 15.24
N LYS A 810 -11.98 32.14 14.99
CA LYS A 810 -12.11 33.59 15.14
C LYS A 810 -12.97 34.17 14.01
N ALA A 811 -12.77 33.69 12.79
CA ALA A 811 -13.60 33.98 11.63
C ALA A 811 -15.03 33.49 11.84
N MET A 812 -15.20 32.25 12.32
CA MET A 812 -16.52 31.68 12.61
C MET A 812 -17.27 32.48 13.68
N ARG A 813 -16.64 32.77 14.82
CA ARG A 813 -17.26 33.56 15.89
C ARG A 813 -17.59 34.98 15.43
N SER A 814 -16.72 35.62 14.65
CA SER A 814 -16.99 36.94 14.08
C SER A 814 -18.22 36.90 13.15
N HIS A 815 -18.35 35.86 12.34
CA HIS A 815 -19.48 35.67 11.43
C HIS A 815 -20.80 35.45 12.17
N PHE A 816 -20.81 34.59 13.20
CA PHE A 816 -21.99 34.38 14.06
C PHE A 816 -22.42 35.66 14.77
N LYS A 817 -21.46 36.47 15.24
CA LYS A 817 -21.76 37.79 15.82
C LYS A 817 -22.42 38.73 14.81
N VAL A 818 -21.93 38.78 13.57
CA VAL A 818 -22.54 39.59 12.49
C VAL A 818 -23.97 39.15 12.21
N MET A 819 -24.23 37.83 12.24
CA MET A 819 -25.56 37.26 12.06
C MET A 819 -26.44 37.30 13.31
N LYS A 820 -25.94 37.85 14.43
CA LYS A 820 -26.62 37.89 15.74
C LYS A 820 -27.03 36.51 16.24
N LEU A 821 -26.25 35.48 15.91
CA LEU A 821 -26.43 34.12 16.43
C LEU A 821 -25.73 34.01 17.78
N ASP A 822 -26.51 33.85 18.85
CA ASP A 822 -25.99 33.58 20.19
C ASP A 822 -25.67 32.09 20.33
N VAL A 823 -24.50 31.70 19.84
CA VAL A 823 -24.01 30.32 19.82
C VAL A 823 -22.55 30.25 20.25
N GLU A 824 -22.28 29.38 21.23
CA GLU A 824 -20.93 28.99 21.63
C GLU A 824 -20.51 27.72 20.89
N VAL A 825 -19.25 27.67 20.46
CA VAL A 825 -18.64 26.49 19.82
C VAL A 825 -17.79 25.76 20.85
N ASP A 826 -18.01 24.45 20.98
CA ASP A 826 -17.23 23.59 21.86
C ASP A 826 -15.83 23.33 21.27
N THR A 827 -14.85 24.15 21.60
CA THR A 827 -13.49 24.02 21.04
C THR A 827 -12.73 22.77 21.51
N GLU A 828 -13.25 22.03 22.50
CA GLU A 828 -12.64 20.76 22.92
C GLU A 828 -12.96 19.64 21.93
N TYR A 829 -14.15 19.67 21.31
CA TYR A 829 -14.62 18.61 20.39
C TYR A 829 -14.90 19.11 18.98
N ALA A 830 -14.96 20.40 18.72
CA ALA A 830 -14.98 20.95 17.37
C ALA A 830 -13.55 21.11 16.86
N VAL A 831 -13.29 20.86 15.57
CA VAL A 831 -12.05 21.26 14.88
C VAL A 831 -12.40 22.13 13.68
N CYS A 832 -11.87 23.36 13.66
CA CYS A 832 -12.02 24.29 12.54
C CYS A 832 -10.67 24.38 11.81
N THR A 833 -10.42 23.46 10.89
CA THR A 833 -9.28 23.52 9.97
C THR A 833 -9.71 24.21 8.67
N GLY A 834 -9.01 25.28 8.31
CA GLY A 834 -9.11 25.92 6.99
C GLY A 834 -8.42 25.12 5.91
#